data_AF-A0A7J9XAR8-F1
#
_entry.id   AF-A0A7J9XAR8-F1
#
_cell.length_a   1.000
_cell.length_b   1.000
_cell.length_c   1.000
_cell.angle_alpha   90.00
_cell.angle_beta   90.00
_cell.angle_gamma   90.00
#
_symmetry.space_group_name_H-M   'P 1'
#
loop_
_entity.id
_entity.type
_entity.pdbx_description
1 polymer ?
#
loop_
_entity_poly.entity_id
_entity_poly.type
_entity_poly.pdbx_seq_one_letter_code
_entity_poly.pdbx_strand_id
1 'polypeptide(L)'
;MTGLPPEIGRLAVPGFLAFAVVSATLLGPVSEASHAAERAPVSAGDLVIDTVVGTGDVGNTGDGGRARSAGLREPMDVTTGSDGTLYVLAGQQVRAVDPKTKDITTIAGTGKSGFSGDGGPAKKATFSGYENSYPANGLAVGSDGTVYVADTGNHRIRAIDPDDGTIRTVAGSGRGEEGGFSGDGGKATRARLQNPKDVAVDADGNLYIADSENSRVRLVDADTGKISTIGRSDTYVSTDGIAVHPSGRVYVSDQTGNQVLVVDRQKKTMEPVAGRGTSAAEVQGPTGLAFSRDGKALYVAGTDPFAEYPGKARIFRLELATNKVRTYAGGGAAEALGDGGRPTDAYLGEQLSSSTRGVAMGPAGELYLTDSRNLRVRSVRKARHPVRDDDRLAGQRIDSLVGSGKRTSAEDFGDNEDGPFERGAHALDDVDLQSPSDVVVADDGTMYLADTGNDMIRMVDPDDGVVRTLAGRPDYRPYDEDGDGDGGKATKAYLEDPRALALGPDDRLYFANETSDETMIRYVDLDDGTIDTLRGSRYEFTAPTGLAFDGKGDLYVLDADAQRLCRLELDADECVTVVADDPGSGPGAETERFVSPTALAIGPGGALLVANGNQILRVDKRTGQVSTFAGYVFGRSVEGGGGSAYSASFGYIADMSVADGTLYLTDKANHRVRAIDLKQHVVRRVAGTGKLREGGGSDGAINGGGDFTGDGKPAGKAELNEPSAVAVGPDGELYIVDSSNRRVRVIGETEITPGIVVHPLVTIAVITVLLIAAAIVLRVWWRRRKHQPTGAGAA
;
A
#
# COMPACT_ATOMS: atom_id res chain seq x y z
N MET A 1 72.11 21.23 31.64
CA MET A 1 73.14 22.18 31.15
C MET A 1 73.10 22.10 29.63
N THR A 2 72.71 23.08 28.82
CA THR A 2 72.41 24.52 28.96
C THR A 2 71.68 24.96 27.68
N GLY A 3 70.57 25.73 27.80
CA GLY A 3 70.18 26.74 26.80
C GLY A 3 68.81 26.57 26.11
N LEU A 4 67.82 27.36 26.56
CA LEU A 4 66.53 27.71 25.91
C LEU A 4 66.70 28.93 24.94
N PRO A 5 65.65 29.52 24.30
CA PRO A 5 65.13 29.32 22.93
C PRO A 5 65.14 30.65 22.10
N PRO A 6 64.40 30.85 20.97
CA PRO A 6 62.94 31.18 20.97
C PRO A 6 62.13 30.55 19.79
N GLU A 7 60.86 30.17 20.00
CA GLU A 7 59.60 30.83 19.53
C GLU A 7 59.57 31.21 18.01
N ILE A 8 58.53 30.98 17.19
CA ILE A 8 57.07 31.21 17.32
C ILE A 8 56.34 30.35 16.25
N GLY A 9 55.11 29.87 16.53
CA GLY A 9 54.07 29.73 15.49
C GLY A 9 53.25 28.43 15.47
N ARG A 10 52.19 28.40 16.28
CA ARG A 10 51.10 27.40 16.38
C ARG A 10 50.52 26.94 15.02
N LEU A 11 50.24 25.64 14.87
CA LEU A 11 48.87 25.09 14.94
C LEU A 11 48.92 23.55 14.89
N ALA A 12 48.31 22.91 15.88
CA ALA A 12 48.10 21.46 15.95
C ALA A 12 46.60 21.16 15.71
N VAL A 13 46.31 20.14 14.90
CA VAL A 13 45.12 19.28 15.05
C VAL A 13 45.50 17.85 14.60
N PRO A 14 45.19 16.80 15.38
CA PRO A 14 45.56 15.41 15.12
C PRO A 14 44.44 14.58 14.45
N GLY A 15 44.78 13.46 13.84
CA GLY A 15 43.83 12.48 13.29
C GLY A 15 44.45 11.09 13.14
N PHE A 16 44.05 10.20 14.03
CA PHE A 16 44.51 8.83 14.25
C PHE A 16 44.23 7.86 13.09
N LEU A 17 45.13 6.89 12.92
CA LEU A 17 44.92 5.66 12.14
C LEU A 17 45.67 4.52 12.84
N ALA A 18 44.95 3.52 13.35
CA ALA A 18 45.53 2.22 13.72
C ALA A 18 44.45 1.13 13.72
N PHE A 19 44.53 0.25 12.72
CA PHE A 19 43.89 -1.06 12.68
C PHE A 19 44.77 -2.05 13.47
N ALA A 20 44.15 -2.97 14.22
CA ALA A 20 44.82 -4.15 14.77
C ALA A 20 44.01 -5.42 14.44
N VAL A 21 44.75 -6.51 14.21
CA VAL A 21 44.34 -7.83 13.71
C VAL A 21 44.51 -8.86 14.85
N VAL A 22 43.93 -10.06 14.68
CA VAL A 22 44.23 -11.37 15.33
C VAL A 22 43.35 -11.65 16.58
N SER A 23 42.64 -12.77 16.79
CA SER A 23 42.90 -14.18 16.46
C SER A 23 41.65 -15.07 16.56
N ALA A 24 41.70 -16.25 15.92
CA ALA A 24 40.80 -17.40 16.12
C ALA A 24 41.61 -18.65 16.48
N THR A 25 41.13 -19.49 17.41
CA THR A 25 41.36 -20.95 17.67
C THR A 25 41.11 -21.25 19.17
N LEU A 26 40.64 -22.40 19.69
CA LEU A 26 39.85 -23.59 19.31
C LEU A 26 39.82 -24.51 20.58
N LEU A 27 38.73 -25.25 20.87
CA LEU A 27 38.61 -26.61 21.49
C LEU A 27 37.38 -26.79 22.45
N GLY A 28 36.50 -27.77 22.14
CA GLY A 28 35.24 -28.16 22.85
C GLY A 28 35.40 -29.32 23.87
N PRO A 29 34.47 -30.31 24.05
CA PRO A 29 33.02 -30.45 23.75
C PRO A 29 32.13 -31.04 24.90
N VAL A 30 30.80 -31.21 24.63
CA VAL A 30 29.74 -32.06 25.31
C VAL A 30 29.21 -31.52 26.67
N SER A 31 27.90 -31.42 27.01
CA SER A 31 26.74 -32.30 26.78
C SER A 31 25.36 -31.57 26.80
N GLU A 32 24.47 -32.06 25.94
CA GLU A 32 23.00 -32.28 26.08
C GLU A 32 22.04 -31.27 26.75
N ALA A 33 20.97 -31.04 25.98
CA ALA A 33 19.58 -30.84 26.40
C ALA A 33 19.18 -29.50 27.04
N SER A 34 18.74 -28.57 26.20
CA SER A 34 17.58 -27.73 26.53
C SER A 34 16.79 -27.43 25.26
N HIS A 35 15.50 -27.71 25.33
CA HIS A 35 14.49 -27.67 24.27
C HIS A 35 14.72 -26.59 23.21
N ALA A 36 14.82 -27.03 21.95
CA ALA A 36 14.53 -26.18 20.82
C ALA A 36 13.06 -25.74 20.95
N ALA A 37 12.85 -24.48 21.35
CA ALA A 37 11.57 -23.83 21.23
C ALA A 37 11.12 -23.95 19.77
N GLU A 38 10.15 -24.83 19.56
CA GLU A 38 9.45 -25.02 18.30
C GLU A 38 8.90 -23.65 17.89
N ARG A 39 9.48 -23.05 16.84
CA ARG A 39 8.95 -21.79 16.31
C ARG A 39 7.50 -22.03 15.93
N ALA A 40 6.60 -21.31 16.60
CA ALA A 40 5.16 -21.35 16.37
C ALA A 40 4.84 -21.24 14.86
N PRO A 41 3.76 -21.88 14.38
CA PRO A 41 3.32 -21.73 13.00
C PRO A 41 3.11 -20.25 12.67
N VAL A 42 3.58 -19.84 11.49
CA VAL A 42 3.35 -18.51 10.93
C VAL A 42 1.83 -18.29 10.87
N SER A 43 1.36 -17.24 11.54
CA SER A 43 -0.04 -16.84 11.53
C SER A 43 -0.40 -16.35 10.12
N ALA A 44 -1.63 -16.65 9.66
CA ALA A 44 -2.14 -16.16 8.38
C ALA A 44 -2.12 -14.62 8.24
N GLY A 45 -1.91 -13.88 9.34
CA GLY A 45 -1.73 -12.42 9.37
C GLY A 45 -0.34 -11.89 8.96
N ASP A 46 0.63 -12.76 8.67
CA ASP A 46 2.02 -12.36 8.33
C ASP A 46 2.31 -12.31 6.81
N LEU A 47 1.27 -12.34 5.96
CA LEU A 47 1.42 -12.34 4.50
C LEU A 47 0.77 -11.11 3.87
N VAL A 48 1.51 -10.44 2.98
CA VAL A 48 1.00 -9.32 2.18
C VAL A 48 0.72 -9.81 0.76
N ILE A 49 -0.47 -9.51 0.26
CA ILE A 49 -0.89 -9.76 -1.12
C ILE A 49 -0.97 -8.43 -1.85
N ASP A 50 -0.06 -8.19 -2.79
CA ASP A 50 0.01 -6.97 -3.59
C ASP A 50 -0.34 -7.27 -5.06
N THR A 51 -0.96 -6.34 -5.77
CA THR A 51 -1.04 -6.40 -7.24
C THR A 51 0.28 -5.96 -7.85
N VAL A 52 0.83 -6.77 -8.76
CA VAL A 52 2.08 -6.45 -9.47
C VAL A 52 1.88 -6.22 -10.96
N VAL A 53 0.82 -6.80 -11.54
CA VAL A 53 0.40 -6.55 -12.93
C VAL A 53 -1.13 -6.51 -12.98
N GLY A 54 -1.71 -5.61 -13.77
CA GLY A 54 -3.15 -5.56 -13.98
C GLY A 54 -3.86 -4.46 -13.19
N THR A 55 -4.77 -3.72 -13.82
CA THR A 55 -5.72 -2.82 -13.14
C THR A 55 -6.97 -3.56 -12.65
N GLY A 56 -7.27 -4.72 -13.24
CA GLY A 56 -8.56 -5.40 -13.12
C GLY A 56 -9.48 -5.17 -14.32
N ASP A 57 -9.07 -4.35 -15.29
CA ASP A 57 -9.82 -4.14 -16.53
C ASP A 57 -9.44 -5.16 -17.60
N VAL A 58 -10.45 -5.61 -18.36
CA VAL A 58 -10.27 -6.54 -19.48
C VAL A 58 -9.50 -5.85 -20.60
N GLY A 59 -8.31 -6.36 -20.91
CA GLY A 59 -7.55 -5.84 -22.05
C GLY A 59 -6.16 -6.44 -22.21
N ASN A 60 -5.55 -6.19 -23.36
CA ASN A 60 -4.16 -6.51 -23.63
C ASN A 60 -3.41 -5.21 -23.95
N THR A 61 -3.41 -4.28 -23.00
CA THR A 61 -2.92 -2.89 -23.16
C THR A 61 -1.74 -2.60 -22.24
N GLY A 62 -1.09 -1.45 -22.43
CA GLY A 62 -0.07 -0.94 -21.49
C GLY A 62 1.38 -1.26 -21.86
N ASP A 63 1.65 -1.80 -23.06
CA ASP A 63 3.01 -2.02 -23.55
C ASP A 63 3.85 -0.73 -23.49
N GLY A 64 5.05 -0.83 -22.90
CA GLY A 64 5.95 0.29 -22.67
C GLY A 64 5.61 1.17 -21.46
N GLY A 65 4.53 0.86 -20.73
CA GLY A 65 4.13 1.54 -19.50
C GLY A 65 4.18 0.64 -18.27
N ARG A 66 3.83 1.19 -17.11
CA ARG A 66 3.87 0.48 -15.82
C ARG A 66 2.96 -0.74 -15.81
N ALA A 67 3.49 -1.89 -15.38
CA ALA A 67 2.77 -3.16 -15.34
C ALA A 67 1.48 -3.13 -14.50
N ARG A 68 1.45 -2.34 -13.42
CA ARG A 68 0.26 -2.14 -12.57
C ARG A 68 -0.89 -1.40 -13.25
N SER A 69 -0.60 -0.64 -14.30
CA SER A 69 -1.59 0.14 -15.06
C SER A 69 -2.04 -0.57 -16.35
N ALA A 70 -1.51 -1.76 -16.61
CA ALA A 70 -1.82 -2.51 -17.82
C ALA A 70 -3.14 -3.27 -17.69
N GLY A 71 -3.97 -3.31 -18.73
CA GLY A 71 -5.09 -4.24 -18.78
C GLY A 71 -4.58 -5.67 -18.95
N LEU A 72 -5.26 -6.66 -18.35
CA LEU A 72 -5.01 -8.08 -18.59
C LEU A 72 -6.30 -8.75 -19.07
N ARG A 73 -6.16 -9.76 -19.94
CA ARG A 73 -7.27 -10.64 -20.31
C ARG A 73 -6.92 -12.04 -19.85
N GLU A 74 -7.69 -12.59 -18.92
CA GLU A 74 -7.59 -13.99 -18.47
C GLU A 74 -6.13 -14.43 -18.24
N PRO A 75 -5.40 -13.85 -17.27
CA PRO A 75 -4.05 -14.30 -16.97
C PRO A 75 -4.11 -15.76 -16.50
N MET A 76 -3.45 -16.65 -17.24
CA MET A 76 -3.49 -18.11 -17.01
C MET A 76 -2.32 -18.55 -16.16
N ASP A 77 -1.12 -18.13 -16.53
CA ASP A 77 0.10 -18.56 -15.88
C ASP A 77 1.13 -17.45 -15.75
N VAL A 78 2.05 -17.62 -14.81
CA VAL A 78 3.11 -16.68 -14.48
C VAL A 78 4.38 -17.46 -14.16
N THR A 79 5.53 -16.97 -14.63
CA THR A 79 6.83 -17.55 -14.33
C THR A 79 7.91 -16.47 -14.24
N THR A 80 9.07 -16.81 -13.68
CA THR A 80 10.17 -15.87 -13.44
C THR A 80 11.43 -16.32 -14.15
N GLY A 81 12.07 -15.38 -14.86
CA GLY A 81 13.41 -15.55 -15.41
C GLY A 81 14.48 -15.50 -14.33
N SER A 82 15.67 -16.02 -14.64
CA SER A 82 16.84 -15.98 -13.75
C SER A 82 17.33 -14.56 -13.46
N ASP A 83 17.03 -13.61 -14.35
CA ASP A 83 17.28 -12.18 -14.24
C ASP A 83 16.22 -11.44 -13.38
N GLY A 84 15.17 -12.13 -12.97
CA GLY A 84 14.02 -11.59 -12.22
C GLY A 84 12.89 -11.05 -13.10
N THR A 85 12.99 -11.14 -14.43
CA THR A 85 11.90 -10.78 -15.35
C THR A 85 10.67 -11.65 -15.09
N LEU A 86 9.51 -11.03 -14.95
CA LEU A 86 8.25 -11.73 -14.73
C LEU A 86 7.53 -11.93 -16.05
N TYR A 87 7.28 -13.17 -16.44
CA TYR A 87 6.54 -13.53 -17.65
C TYR A 87 5.12 -13.92 -17.28
N VAL A 88 4.14 -13.37 -18.00
CA VAL A 88 2.71 -13.57 -17.77
C VAL A 88 2.07 -14.03 -19.07
N LEU A 89 1.38 -15.17 -19.03
CA LEU A 89 0.53 -15.64 -20.13
C LEU A 89 -0.88 -15.11 -19.91
N ALA A 90 -1.31 -14.16 -20.75
CA ALA A 90 -2.63 -13.55 -20.66
C ALA A 90 -3.19 -13.32 -22.06
N GLY A 91 -4.42 -13.75 -22.31
CA GLY A 91 -5.18 -13.40 -23.50
C GLY A 91 -4.47 -13.72 -24.82
N GLN A 92 -3.89 -14.92 -24.95
CA GLN A 92 -3.07 -15.36 -26.08
C GLN A 92 -1.79 -14.56 -26.32
N GLN A 93 -1.21 -14.00 -25.26
CA GLN A 93 0.05 -13.28 -25.33
C GLN A 93 0.96 -13.64 -24.16
N VAL A 94 2.25 -13.68 -24.45
CA VAL A 94 3.30 -13.70 -23.43
C VAL A 94 3.76 -12.27 -23.22
N ARG A 95 3.60 -11.79 -21.98
CA ARG A 95 4.01 -10.44 -21.58
C ARG A 95 5.12 -10.52 -20.56
N ALA A 96 6.16 -9.72 -20.73
CA ALA A 96 7.29 -9.63 -19.82
C ALA A 96 7.22 -8.33 -19.02
N VAL A 97 7.53 -8.39 -17.73
CA VAL A 97 7.69 -7.22 -16.85
C VAL A 97 9.16 -7.10 -16.47
N ASP A 98 9.74 -5.95 -16.81
CA ASP A 98 11.11 -5.64 -16.43
C ASP A 98 11.20 -5.47 -14.89
N PRO A 99 12.13 -6.17 -14.22
CA PRO A 99 12.20 -6.15 -12.75
C PRO A 99 12.69 -4.81 -12.19
N LYS A 100 13.34 -3.96 -13.00
CA LYS A 100 13.89 -2.65 -12.60
C LYS A 100 12.92 -1.52 -12.92
N THR A 101 12.46 -1.40 -14.17
CA THR A 101 11.57 -0.31 -14.58
C THR A 101 10.12 -0.59 -14.19
N LYS A 102 9.76 -1.87 -14.00
CA LYS A 102 8.39 -2.35 -13.80
C LYS A 102 7.48 -2.07 -14.99
N ASP A 103 8.05 -1.89 -16.17
CA ASP A 103 7.29 -1.72 -17.40
C ASP A 103 6.92 -3.09 -17.96
N ILE A 104 5.75 -3.17 -18.59
CA ILE A 104 5.28 -4.38 -19.25
C ILE A 104 5.44 -4.28 -20.77
N THR A 105 5.76 -5.38 -21.41
CA THR A 105 5.87 -5.46 -22.87
C THR A 105 5.40 -6.82 -23.37
N THR A 106 4.63 -6.82 -24.45
CA THR A 106 4.30 -8.05 -25.19
C THR A 106 5.51 -8.55 -25.96
N ILE A 107 5.94 -9.78 -25.67
CA ILE A 107 7.09 -10.42 -26.33
C ILE A 107 6.66 -11.48 -27.36
N ALA A 108 5.47 -12.07 -27.19
CA ALA A 108 4.93 -13.03 -28.14
C ALA A 108 3.40 -13.02 -28.15
N GLY A 109 2.82 -13.39 -29.30
CA GLY A 109 1.38 -13.52 -29.46
C GLY A 109 0.69 -12.23 -29.92
N THR A 110 -0.27 -12.38 -30.83
CA THR A 110 -1.09 -11.27 -31.35
C THR A 110 -2.38 -11.04 -30.55
N GLY A 111 -2.66 -11.87 -29.54
CA GLY A 111 -3.94 -11.87 -28.83
C GLY A 111 -5.09 -12.58 -29.56
N LYS A 112 -4.86 -13.09 -30.78
CA LYS A 112 -5.83 -13.87 -31.55
C LYS A 112 -5.55 -15.37 -31.41
N SER A 113 -6.63 -16.14 -31.24
CA SER A 113 -6.59 -17.60 -31.20
C SER A 113 -6.19 -18.19 -32.56
N GLY A 114 -5.33 -19.20 -32.57
CA GLY A 114 -4.97 -19.97 -33.76
C GLY A 114 -3.52 -20.47 -33.73
N PHE A 115 -3.00 -20.96 -34.86
CA PHE A 115 -1.60 -21.40 -35.01
C PHE A 115 -0.90 -20.71 -36.20
N SER A 116 0.20 -19.99 -35.93
CA SER A 116 1.04 -19.39 -36.96
C SER A 116 2.42 -18.98 -36.41
N GLY A 117 3.32 -18.52 -37.29
CA GLY A 117 4.52 -17.77 -36.91
C GLY A 117 5.81 -18.56 -36.70
N ASP A 118 5.81 -19.90 -36.81
CA ASP A 118 7.05 -20.69 -36.66
C ASP A 118 8.13 -20.24 -37.66
N GLY A 119 9.35 -20.02 -37.13
CA GLY A 119 10.50 -19.49 -37.87
C GLY A 119 10.49 -17.97 -38.09
N GLY A 120 9.48 -17.26 -37.59
CA GLY A 120 9.35 -15.80 -37.69
C GLY A 120 9.26 -15.10 -36.34
N PRO A 121 8.97 -13.78 -36.33
CA PRO A 121 8.89 -12.99 -35.10
C PRO A 121 7.75 -13.46 -34.17
N ALA A 122 8.06 -13.71 -32.91
CA ALA A 122 7.13 -14.23 -31.91
C ALA A 122 5.91 -13.33 -31.68
N LYS A 123 6.06 -12.00 -31.77
CA LYS A 123 4.95 -11.03 -31.66
C LYS A 123 3.88 -11.18 -32.73
N LYS A 124 4.19 -11.82 -33.87
CA LYS A 124 3.25 -12.07 -34.96
C LYS A 124 2.60 -13.45 -34.90
N ALA A 125 3.05 -14.31 -33.99
CA ALA A 125 2.48 -15.64 -33.84
C ALA A 125 1.09 -15.60 -33.18
N THR A 126 0.33 -16.66 -33.42
CA THR A 126 -0.93 -16.93 -32.73
C THR A 126 -0.76 -18.19 -31.88
N PHE A 127 -1.42 -18.18 -30.73
CA PHE A 127 -1.52 -19.29 -29.78
C PHE A 127 -2.99 -19.70 -29.66
N SER A 128 -3.25 -20.94 -29.23
CA SER A 128 -4.60 -21.42 -28.92
C SER A 128 -4.62 -22.17 -27.59
N GLY A 129 -5.66 -21.94 -26.78
CA GLY A 129 -5.94 -22.73 -25.58
C GLY A 129 -6.99 -23.81 -25.85
N TYR A 130 -7.45 -24.47 -24.79
CA TYR A 130 -8.47 -25.51 -24.90
C TYR A 130 -9.76 -24.97 -25.55
N GLU A 131 -10.37 -25.75 -26.45
CA GLU A 131 -11.60 -25.39 -27.19
C GLU A 131 -11.56 -24.03 -27.93
N ASN A 132 -10.36 -23.57 -28.32
CA ASN A 132 -10.12 -22.30 -29.04
C ASN A 132 -10.62 -21.01 -28.36
N SER A 133 -11.18 -21.13 -27.15
CA SER A 133 -11.86 -20.04 -26.43
C SER A 133 -11.13 -19.62 -25.16
N TYR A 134 -10.21 -20.46 -24.66
CA TYR A 134 -9.34 -20.15 -23.53
C TYR A 134 -7.94 -19.74 -24.00
N PRO A 135 -7.16 -19.00 -23.18
CA PRO A 135 -5.78 -18.73 -23.49
C PRO A 135 -4.94 -20.01 -23.39
N ALA A 136 -3.77 -20.03 -24.03
CA ALA A 136 -2.74 -21.04 -23.77
C ALA A 136 -2.47 -21.14 -22.24
N ASN A 137 -2.14 -22.33 -21.74
CA ASN A 137 -2.29 -22.60 -20.32
C ASN A 137 -1.01 -22.42 -19.48
N GLY A 138 0.19 -22.71 -20.00
CA GLY A 138 1.40 -22.80 -19.18
C GLY A 138 2.67 -22.21 -19.82
N LEU A 139 3.57 -21.73 -18.97
CA LEU A 139 4.86 -21.12 -19.31
C LEU A 139 6.03 -21.68 -18.49
N ALA A 140 7.18 -21.82 -19.14
CA ALA A 140 8.46 -21.99 -18.45
C ALA A 140 9.56 -21.15 -19.10
N VAL A 141 10.61 -20.87 -18.34
CA VAL A 141 11.81 -20.16 -18.83
C VAL A 141 13.02 -21.04 -18.58
N GLY A 142 13.81 -21.28 -19.63
CA GLY A 142 15.10 -21.97 -19.53
C GLY A 142 16.17 -21.10 -18.86
N SER A 143 17.25 -21.72 -18.41
CA SER A 143 18.40 -21.00 -17.83
C SER A 143 19.09 -20.05 -18.84
N ASP A 144 18.92 -20.31 -20.13
CA ASP A 144 19.34 -19.49 -21.26
C ASP A 144 18.38 -18.32 -21.58
N GLY A 145 17.25 -18.21 -20.87
CA GLY A 145 16.22 -17.21 -21.11
C GLY A 145 15.17 -17.60 -22.16
N THR A 146 15.27 -18.78 -22.78
CA THR A 146 14.27 -19.28 -23.73
C THR A 146 12.92 -19.44 -23.04
N VAL A 147 11.87 -18.81 -23.60
CA VAL A 147 10.51 -18.91 -23.04
C VAL A 147 9.73 -19.99 -23.76
N TYR A 148 9.29 -21.00 -23.02
CA TYR A 148 8.48 -22.11 -23.51
C TYR A 148 7.01 -21.86 -23.20
N VAL A 149 6.14 -22.10 -24.18
CA VAL A 149 4.69 -21.91 -24.10
C VAL A 149 3.99 -23.22 -24.42
N ALA A 150 3.12 -23.67 -23.53
CA ALA A 150 2.18 -24.74 -23.80
C ALA A 150 1.04 -24.19 -24.68
N ASP A 151 1.20 -24.37 -26.00
CA ASP A 151 0.22 -23.96 -27.01
C ASP A 151 -0.90 -25.02 -27.09
N THR A 152 -1.68 -25.08 -26.01
CA THR A 152 -2.53 -26.20 -25.58
C THR A 152 -3.49 -26.68 -26.68
N GLY A 153 -4.30 -25.78 -27.23
CA GLY A 153 -5.29 -26.10 -28.27
C GLY A 153 -4.63 -26.47 -29.60
N ASN A 154 -3.38 -26.07 -29.79
CA ASN A 154 -2.58 -26.45 -30.94
C ASN A 154 -1.77 -27.73 -30.71
N HIS A 155 -1.88 -28.37 -29.55
CA HIS A 155 -1.27 -29.66 -29.20
C HIS A 155 0.26 -29.70 -29.35
N ARG A 156 0.93 -28.65 -28.90
CA ARG A 156 2.39 -28.50 -29.03
C ARG A 156 2.98 -27.61 -27.95
N ILE A 157 4.30 -27.68 -27.81
CA ILE A 157 5.09 -26.71 -27.05
C ILE A 157 5.87 -25.84 -28.02
N ARG A 158 5.80 -24.52 -27.82
CA ARG A 158 6.52 -23.50 -28.59
C ARG A 158 7.64 -22.92 -27.74
N ALA A 159 8.74 -22.54 -28.35
CA ALA A 159 9.85 -21.84 -27.72
C ALA A 159 10.06 -20.49 -28.40
N ILE A 160 10.28 -19.45 -27.59
CA ILE A 160 10.61 -18.09 -28.00
C ILE A 160 12.07 -17.85 -27.65
N ASP A 161 12.85 -17.53 -28.67
CA ASP A 161 14.27 -17.22 -28.52
C ASP A 161 14.44 -15.82 -27.91
N PRO A 162 15.22 -15.66 -26.83
CA PRO A 162 15.37 -14.38 -26.14
C PRO A 162 16.26 -13.39 -26.92
N ASP A 163 17.15 -13.87 -27.80
CA ASP A 163 18.14 -13.05 -28.49
C ASP A 163 17.55 -12.37 -29.74
N ASP A 164 16.81 -13.14 -30.55
CA ASP A 164 16.25 -12.63 -31.82
C ASP A 164 14.72 -12.51 -31.83
N GLY A 165 14.05 -12.97 -30.76
CA GLY A 165 12.60 -12.90 -30.63
C GLY A 165 11.85 -13.78 -31.62
N THR A 166 12.49 -14.82 -32.17
CA THR A 166 11.83 -15.79 -33.05
C THR A 166 11.09 -16.87 -32.27
N ILE A 167 10.09 -17.50 -32.89
CA ILE A 167 9.31 -18.58 -32.28
C ILE A 167 9.41 -19.86 -33.11
N ARG A 168 9.46 -21.01 -32.45
CA ARG A 168 9.48 -22.34 -33.09
C ARG A 168 8.79 -23.42 -32.26
N THR A 169 8.24 -24.43 -32.91
CA THR A 169 7.76 -25.65 -32.24
C THR A 169 8.93 -26.53 -31.77
N VAL A 170 8.93 -26.91 -30.49
CA VAL A 170 9.95 -27.80 -29.89
C VAL A 170 9.45 -29.20 -29.60
N ALA A 171 8.15 -29.36 -29.34
CA ALA A 171 7.54 -30.67 -29.10
C ALA A 171 6.09 -30.69 -29.60
N GLY A 172 5.63 -31.86 -30.04
CA GLY A 172 4.28 -32.03 -30.58
C GLY A 172 4.20 -31.75 -32.08
N SER A 173 3.35 -32.53 -32.75
CA SER A 173 3.11 -32.47 -34.20
C SER A 173 1.86 -31.67 -34.58
N GLY A 174 1.08 -31.23 -33.60
CA GLY A 174 -0.21 -30.55 -33.80
C GLY A 174 -1.40 -31.46 -34.13
N ARG A 175 -1.22 -32.80 -34.13
CA ARG A 175 -2.27 -33.79 -34.45
C ARG A 175 -2.92 -34.41 -33.21
N GLY A 176 -3.34 -33.58 -32.25
CA GLY A 176 -3.98 -34.05 -31.01
C GLY A 176 -5.47 -34.35 -31.14
N GLU A 177 -6.16 -33.78 -32.12
CA GLU A 177 -7.61 -33.96 -32.35
C GLU A 177 -8.01 -35.41 -32.68
N GLU A 178 -7.05 -36.24 -33.14
CA GLU A 178 -7.26 -37.68 -33.41
C GLU A 178 -7.20 -38.54 -32.13
N GLY A 179 -6.84 -37.97 -30.98
CA GLY A 179 -6.61 -38.67 -29.72
C GLY A 179 -5.28 -39.45 -29.66
N GLY A 180 -4.73 -39.58 -28.45
CA GLY A 180 -3.63 -40.49 -28.11
C GLY A 180 -2.22 -39.87 -28.12
N PHE A 181 -1.23 -40.72 -27.83
CA PHE A 181 0.19 -40.35 -27.71
C PHE A 181 1.07 -41.20 -28.64
N SER A 182 2.19 -40.64 -29.09
CA SER A 182 3.23 -41.42 -29.81
C SER A 182 4.58 -40.68 -29.80
N GLY A 183 5.61 -41.32 -30.38
CA GLY A 183 6.90 -40.68 -30.66
C GLY A 183 8.01 -40.94 -29.65
N ASP A 184 7.79 -41.78 -28.63
CA ASP A 184 8.82 -42.13 -27.63
C ASP A 184 10.09 -42.68 -28.31
N GLY A 185 11.25 -42.15 -27.91
CA GLY A 185 12.56 -42.44 -28.49
C GLY A 185 12.88 -41.70 -29.80
N GLY A 186 11.89 -41.00 -30.38
CA GLY A 186 12.01 -40.22 -31.61
C GLY A 186 12.05 -38.72 -31.38
N LYS A 187 12.17 -37.94 -32.47
CA LYS A 187 12.24 -36.46 -32.43
C LYS A 187 10.97 -35.87 -31.82
N ALA A 188 11.12 -35.00 -30.82
CA ALA A 188 10.01 -34.42 -30.07
C ALA A 188 8.98 -33.66 -30.94
N THR A 189 9.42 -32.95 -31.97
CA THR A 189 8.52 -32.22 -32.90
C THR A 189 7.64 -33.13 -33.77
N ARG A 190 7.89 -34.44 -33.77
CA ARG A 190 7.06 -35.43 -34.48
C ARG A 190 6.14 -36.22 -33.55
N ALA A 191 6.27 -36.02 -32.24
CA ALA A 191 5.48 -36.70 -31.25
C ALA A 191 4.00 -36.28 -31.32
N ARG A 192 3.09 -37.17 -30.93
CA ARG A 192 1.71 -36.79 -30.65
C ARG A 192 1.59 -36.46 -29.17
N LEU A 193 1.11 -35.25 -28.92
CA LEU A 193 0.69 -34.71 -27.62
C LEU A 193 -0.80 -34.37 -27.75
N GLN A 194 -1.52 -34.33 -26.64
CA GLN A 194 -2.93 -33.97 -26.61
C GLN A 194 -3.19 -32.99 -25.46
N ASN A 195 -3.53 -31.77 -25.85
CA ASN A 195 -3.76 -30.62 -24.96
C ASN A 195 -2.72 -30.52 -23.83
N PRO A 196 -1.43 -30.31 -24.17
CA PRO A 196 -0.45 -30.07 -23.13
C PRO A 196 -0.83 -28.80 -22.38
N LYS A 197 -1.09 -28.90 -21.07
CA LYS A 197 -1.54 -27.75 -20.27
C LYS A 197 -0.39 -26.97 -19.65
N ASP A 198 0.73 -27.63 -19.38
CA ASP A 198 1.87 -26.98 -18.74
C ASP A 198 3.21 -27.60 -19.11
N VAL A 199 4.26 -26.84 -18.87
CA VAL A 199 5.64 -27.15 -19.23
C VAL A 199 6.60 -26.69 -18.14
N ALA A 200 7.66 -27.46 -17.88
CA ALA A 200 8.74 -27.09 -16.98
C ALA A 200 10.09 -27.42 -17.60
N VAL A 201 11.13 -26.71 -17.20
CA VAL A 201 12.50 -26.90 -17.68
C VAL A 201 13.42 -27.14 -16.48
N ASP A 202 14.31 -28.12 -16.56
CA ASP A 202 15.33 -28.33 -15.54
C ASP A 202 16.62 -27.54 -15.82
N ALA A 203 17.59 -27.60 -14.91
CA ALA A 203 18.85 -26.89 -15.03
C ALA A 203 19.72 -27.36 -16.23
N ASP A 204 19.50 -28.59 -16.70
CA ASP A 204 20.18 -29.18 -17.85
C ASP A 204 19.48 -28.85 -19.19
N GLY A 205 18.37 -28.10 -19.13
CA GLY A 205 17.59 -27.69 -20.29
C GLY A 205 16.58 -28.74 -20.78
N ASN A 206 16.38 -29.83 -20.03
CA ASN A 206 15.39 -30.83 -20.41
C ASN A 206 13.97 -30.29 -20.20
N LEU A 207 13.10 -30.58 -21.15
CA LEU A 207 11.72 -30.09 -21.16
C LEU A 207 10.77 -31.17 -20.63
N TYR A 208 9.98 -30.83 -19.63
CA TYR A 208 8.97 -31.69 -19.03
C TYR A 208 7.60 -31.15 -19.42
N ILE A 209 6.73 -32.02 -19.92
CA ILE A 209 5.45 -31.63 -20.50
C ILE A 209 4.33 -32.42 -19.81
N ALA A 210 3.35 -31.69 -19.29
CA ALA A 210 2.09 -32.25 -18.82
C ALA A 210 1.17 -32.50 -20.02
N ASP A 211 1.15 -33.73 -20.53
CA ASP A 211 0.37 -34.19 -21.68
C ASP A 211 -1.01 -34.64 -21.18
N SER A 212 -1.84 -33.66 -20.81
CA SER A 212 -2.93 -33.79 -19.84
C SER A 212 -4.04 -34.73 -20.27
N GLU A 213 -4.52 -34.63 -21.51
CA GLU A 213 -5.57 -35.53 -22.02
C GLU A 213 -5.06 -36.94 -22.30
N ASN A 214 -3.73 -37.11 -22.34
CA ASN A 214 -3.09 -38.42 -22.39
C ASN A 214 -2.73 -38.96 -20.99
N SER A 215 -3.01 -38.21 -19.91
CA SER A 215 -2.65 -38.53 -18.51
C SER A 215 -1.18 -38.95 -18.35
N ARG A 216 -0.28 -38.16 -18.97
CA ARG A 216 1.16 -38.46 -19.05
C ARG A 216 2.03 -37.27 -18.72
N VAL A 217 3.24 -37.60 -18.26
CA VAL A 217 4.37 -36.67 -18.23
C VAL A 217 5.39 -37.10 -19.28
N ARG A 218 5.70 -36.19 -20.20
CA ARG A 218 6.66 -36.39 -21.28
C ARG A 218 7.95 -35.63 -20.98
N LEU A 219 9.09 -36.21 -21.33
CA LEU A 219 10.42 -35.61 -21.23
C LEU A 219 11.00 -35.45 -22.63
N VAL A 220 11.42 -34.24 -22.98
CA VAL A 220 12.31 -33.98 -24.12
C VAL A 220 13.71 -33.79 -23.58
N ASP A 221 14.59 -34.69 -23.99
CA ASP A 221 16.01 -34.64 -23.68
C ASP A 221 16.68 -33.52 -24.46
N ALA A 222 17.37 -32.61 -23.77
CA ALA A 222 17.96 -31.40 -24.36
C ALA A 222 19.05 -31.74 -25.38
N ASP A 223 19.89 -32.74 -25.08
CA ASP A 223 21.04 -33.12 -25.89
C ASP A 223 20.62 -33.81 -27.20
N THR A 224 19.65 -34.71 -27.12
CA THR A 224 19.25 -35.55 -28.26
C THR A 224 18.01 -35.05 -28.98
N GLY A 225 17.23 -34.14 -28.38
CA GLY A 225 15.94 -33.67 -28.88
C GLY A 225 14.87 -34.77 -28.96
N LYS A 226 15.07 -35.88 -28.23
CA LYS A 226 14.17 -37.04 -28.23
C LYS A 226 13.15 -36.92 -27.12
N ILE A 227 11.91 -37.32 -27.41
CA ILE A 227 10.84 -37.38 -26.40
C ILE A 227 10.71 -38.78 -25.79
N SER A 228 10.29 -38.87 -24.53
CA SER A 228 9.93 -40.13 -23.88
C SER A 228 8.82 -39.94 -22.85
N THR A 229 8.04 -40.98 -22.56
CA THR A 229 7.13 -41.00 -21.41
C THR A 229 7.91 -41.38 -20.15
N ILE A 230 7.84 -40.52 -19.12
CA ILE A 230 8.48 -40.75 -17.82
C ILE A 230 7.49 -41.02 -16.68
N GLY A 231 6.21 -40.68 -16.87
CA GLY A 231 5.13 -40.96 -15.93
C GLY A 231 3.81 -41.12 -16.68
N ARG A 232 2.99 -42.08 -16.27
CA ARG A 232 1.63 -42.29 -16.79
C ARG A 232 0.70 -42.78 -15.68
N SER A 233 -0.59 -42.60 -15.92
CA SER A 233 -1.65 -43.17 -15.09
C SER A 233 -2.54 -44.08 -15.95
N ASP A 234 -3.01 -45.17 -15.35
CA ASP A 234 -4.00 -46.07 -15.98
C ASP A 234 -5.45 -45.58 -15.73
N THR A 235 -5.63 -44.60 -14.84
CA THR A 235 -6.87 -43.84 -14.65
C THR A 235 -6.69 -42.41 -15.16
N TYR A 236 -7.78 -41.76 -15.55
CA TYR A 236 -7.74 -40.36 -15.97
C TYR A 236 -7.16 -39.48 -14.85
N VAL A 237 -6.12 -38.74 -15.19
CA VAL A 237 -5.44 -37.75 -14.35
C VAL A 237 -5.28 -36.48 -15.19
N SER A 238 -5.88 -35.39 -14.74
CA SER A 238 -5.75 -34.08 -15.40
C SER A 238 -4.48 -33.40 -14.91
N THR A 239 -3.34 -33.69 -15.57
CA THR A 239 -2.06 -33.05 -15.23
C THR A 239 -2.08 -31.58 -15.65
N ASP A 240 -2.47 -30.68 -14.76
CA ASP A 240 -2.72 -29.27 -15.11
C ASP A 240 -1.49 -28.39 -14.93
N GLY A 241 -0.77 -28.53 -13.82
CA GLY A 241 0.50 -27.87 -13.56
C GLY A 241 1.63 -28.89 -13.37
N ILE A 242 2.85 -28.50 -13.73
CA ILE A 242 4.06 -29.33 -13.61
C ILE A 242 5.22 -28.52 -13.03
N ALA A 243 5.96 -29.12 -12.10
CA ALA A 243 7.18 -28.53 -11.54
C ALA A 243 8.28 -29.58 -11.42
N VAL A 244 9.51 -29.17 -11.70
CA VAL A 244 10.71 -30.01 -11.59
C VAL A 244 11.56 -29.51 -10.42
N HIS A 245 11.79 -30.39 -9.45
CA HIS A 245 12.65 -30.11 -8.31
C HIS A 245 14.12 -30.12 -8.76
N PRO A 246 15.02 -29.31 -8.17
CA PRO A 246 16.46 -29.31 -8.50
C PRO A 246 17.17 -30.67 -8.42
N SER A 247 16.59 -31.65 -7.72
CA SER A 247 17.08 -33.03 -7.69
C SER A 247 16.63 -33.89 -8.88
N GLY A 248 15.89 -33.33 -9.85
CA GLY A 248 15.31 -34.04 -11.00
C GLY A 248 14.01 -34.81 -10.70
N ARG A 249 13.38 -34.58 -9.54
CA ARG A 249 12.04 -35.15 -9.23
C ARG A 249 10.96 -34.29 -9.87
N VAL A 250 9.95 -34.91 -10.46
CA VAL A 250 8.88 -34.22 -11.20
C VAL A 250 7.55 -34.38 -10.46
N TYR A 251 6.86 -33.26 -10.28
CA TYR A 251 5.58 -33.18 -9.59
C TYR A 251 4.53 -32.60 -10.53
N VAL A 252 3.32 -33.14 -10.47
CA VAL A 252 2.18 -32.67 -11.26
C VAL A 252 0.94 -32.54 -10.40
N SER A 253 0.11 -31.55 -10.71
CA SER A 253 -1.21 -31.41 -10.08
C SER A 253 -2.24 -32.22 -10.86
N ASP A 254 -3.09 -32.95 -10.14
CA ASP A 254 -4.27 -33.61 -10.67
C ASP A 254 -5.50 -32.86 -10.17
N GLN A 255 -6.00 -31.95 -11.01
CA GLN A 255 -7.13 -31.10 -10.65
C GLN A 255 -8.38 -31.93 -10.37
N THR A 256 -8.65 -32.96 -11.19
CA THR A 256 -9.84 -33.80 -11.09
C THR A 256 -9.78 -34.79 -9.93
N GLY A 257 -8.58 -35.28 -9.61
CA GLY A 257 -8.35 -36.18 -8.49
C GLY A 257 -8.20 -35.46 -7.14
N ASN A 258 -8.14 -34.13 -7.13
CA ASN A 258 -7.86 -33.32 -5.94
C ASN A 258 -6.59 -33.78 -5.23
N GLN A 259 -5.50 -33.90 -5.99
CA GLN A 259 -4.22 -34.43 -5.49
C GLN A 259 -3.02 -33.86 -6.23
N VAL A 260 -1.86 -33.91 -5.58
CA VAL A 260 -0.56 -33.68 -6.22
C VAL A 260 0.14 -35.03 -6.32
N LEU A 261 0.69 -35.32 -7.49
CA LEU A 261 1.37 -36.57 -7.81
C LEU A 261 2.87 -36.32 -8.01
N VAL A 262 3.69 -37.31 -7.71
CA VAL A 262 5.11 -37.37 -8.06
C VAL A 262 5.36 -38.47 -9.08
N VAL A 263 6.26 -38.21 -10.04
CA VAL A 263 6.63 -39.19 -11.06
C VAL A 263 7.67 -40.18 -10.51
N ASP A 264 7.34 -41.47 -10.53
CA ASP A 264 8.31 -42.56 -10.38
C ASP A 264 8.88 -42.89 -11.77
N ARG A 265 10.08 -42.37 -12.06
CA ARG A 265 10.74 -42.57 -13.37
C ARG A 265 11.12 -44.01 -13.64
N GLN A 266 11.31 -44.85 -12.61
CA GLN A 266 11.70 -46.25 -12.78
C GLN A 266 10.49 -47.08 -13.20
N LYS A 267 9.37 -46.90 -12.50
CA LYS A 267 8.10 -47.58 -12.82
C LYS A 267 7.35 -46.91 -13.98
N LYS A 268 7.72 -45.68 -14.32
CA LYS A 268 6.99 -44.80 -15.24
C LYS A 268 5.54 -44.55 -14.80
N THR A 269 5.31 -44.47 -13.50
CA THR A 269 3.99 -44.24 -12.88
C THR A 269 3.96 -42.89 -12.18
N MET A 270 2.76 -42.44 -11.81
CA MET A 270 2.55 -41.25 -10.99
C MET A 270 1.90 -41.69 -9.67
N GLU A 271 2.43 -41.22 -8.55
CA GLU A 271 1.98 -41.63 -7.21
C GLU A 271 1.59 -40.39 -6.38
N PRO A 272 0.50 -40.44 -5.58
CA PRO A 272 0.04 -39.29 -4.80
C PRO A 272 0.96 -38.95 -3.63
N VAL A 273 1.24 -37.66 -3.48
CA VAL A 273 2.05 -37.08 -2.39
C VAL A 273 1.28 -36.11 -1.50
N ALA A 274 0.15 -35.56 -1.98
CA ALA A 274 -0.77 -34.72 -1.21
C ALA A 274 -2.19 -34.79 -1.78
N GLY A 275 -3.21 -34.53 -0.97
CA GLY A 275 -4.62 -34.58 -1.36
C GLY A 275 -5.27 -35.94 -1.19
N ARG A 276 -6.29 -36.25 -2.00
CA ARG A 276 -7.16 -37.43 -1.83
C ARG A 276 -6.36 -38.73 -1.73
N GLY A 277 -6.65 -39.54 -0.70
CA GLY A 277 -5.99 -40.82 -0.46
C GLY A 277 -4.63 -40.75 0.23
N THR A 278 -4.18 -39.54 0.63
CA THR A 278 -2.98 -39.33 1.45
C THR A 278 -3.35 -38.92 2.88
N SER A 279 -2.39 -38.97 3.81
CA SER A 279 -2.55 -38.40 5.16
C SER A 279 -2.65 -36.87 5.18
N ALA A 280 -2.51 -36.20 4.04
CA ALA A 280 -2.53 -34.75 3.86
C ALA A 280 -3.70 -34.33 2.94
N ALA A 281 -4.93 -34.64 3.39
CA ALA A 281 -6.17 -34.58 2.60
C ALA A 281 -6.73 -33.17 2.30
N GLU A 282 -5.93 -32.11 2.42
CA GLU A 282 -6.40 -30.72 2.36
C GLU A 282 -6.36 -30.08 0.96
N VAL A 283 -5.66 -30.67 -0.01
CA VAL A 283 -5.50 -30.06 -1.35
C VAL A 283 -6.71 -30.34 -2.23
N GLN A 284 -7.35 -29.29 -2.75
CA GLN A 284 -8.48 -29.39 -3.67
C GLN A 284 -8.27 -28.51 -4.91
N GLY A 285 -8.70 -29.02 -6.06
CA GLY A 285 -8.54 -28.37 -7.36
C GLY A 285 -7.13 -27.85 -7.63
N PRO A 286 -6.05 -28.64 -7.37
CA PRO A 286 -4.70 -28.13 -7.54
C PRO A 286 -4.44 -27.76 -9.01
N THR A 287 -3.79 -26.63 -9.24
CA THR A 287 -3.45 -26.10 -10.56
C THR A 287 -1.94 -25.83 -10.63
N GLY A 288 -1.49 -24.57 -10.49
CA GLY A 288 -0.07 -24.21 -10.58
C GLY A 288 0.77 -24.74 -9.43
N LEU A 289 2.02 -25.07 -9.74
CA LEU A 289 3.01 -25.64 -8.83
C LEU A 289 4.31 -24.84 -8.87
N ALA A 290 4.88 -24.50 -7.71
CA ALA A 290 6.20 -23.85 -7.63
C ALA A 290 7.00 -24.31 -6.43
N PHE A 291 8.28 -24.62 -6.61
CA PHE A 291 9.17 -24.93 -5.49
C PHE A 291 9.58 -23.68 -4.72
N SER A 292 9.79 -23.83 -3.41
CA SER A 292 10.56 -22.87 -2.64
C SER A 292 11.99 -22.76 -3.18
N ARG A 293 12.62 -21.60 -2.99
CA ARG A 293 13.98 -21.35 -3.47
C ARG A 293 15.01 -22.37 -2.95
N ASP A 294 14.81 -22.89 -1.75
CA ASP A 294 15.67 -23.92 -1.14
C ASP A 294 15.27 -25.35 -1.53
N GLY A 295 14.24 -25.53 -2.36
CA GLY A 295 13.69 -26.81 -2.79
C GLY A 295 12.97 -27.60 -1.70
N LYS A 296 12.85 -27.10 -0.46
CA LYS A 296 12.32 -27.89 0.66
C LYS A 296 10.80 -27.98 0.68
N ALA A 297 10.11 -27.05 0.03
CA ALA A 297 8.66 -26.99 -0.02
C ALA A 297 8.13 -26.82 -1.45
N LEU A 298 6.92 -27.32 -1.68
CA LEU A 298 6.17 -27.13 -2.92
C LEU A 298 4.92 -26.30 -2.60
N TYR A 299 4.74 -25.20 -3.33
CA TYR A 299 3.56 -24.36 -3.30
C TYR A 299 2.57 -24.81 -4.36
N VAL A 300 1.30 -24.85 -3.99
CA VAL A 300 0.21 -25.39 -4.83
C VAL A 300 -0.95 -24.41 -4.80
N ALA A 301 -1.36 -23.87 -5.95
CA ALA A 301 -2.61 -23.14 -6.05
C ALA A 301 -3.79 -24.12 -6.10
N GLY A 302 -4.85 -23.85 -5.35
CA GLY A 302 -6.07 -24.64 -5.35
C GLY A 302 -7.27 -23.85 -4.82
N THR A 303 -8.36 -24.56 -4.52
CA THR A 303 -9.63 -23.99 -4.06
C THR A 303 -10.05 -24.56 -2.71
N ASP A 304 -10.95 -23.87 -2.01
CA ASP A 304 -11.51 -24.34 -0.74
C ASP A 304 -12.43 -25.58 -0.95
N PRO A 305 -12.24 -26.69 -0.19
CA PRO A 305 -13.11 -27.87 -0.25
C PRO A 305 -14.59 -27.64 0.08
N PHE A 306 -14.93 -26.59 0.83
CA PHE A 306 -16.25 -26.45 1.47
C PHE A 306 -17.04 -25.21 1.05
N ALA A 307 -16.54 -24.42 0.11
CA ALA A 307 -17.14 -23.13 -0.20
C ALA A 307 -18.28 -23.25 -1.25
N GLU A 308 -19.44 -22.70 -0.91
CA GLU A 308 -20.53 -22.43 -1.85
C GLU A 308 -20.01 -21.58 -3.03
N TYR A 309 -20.50 -21.89 -4.23
CA TYR A 309 -19.97 -21.32 -5.45
C TYR A 309 -20.08 -19.78 -5.49
N PRO A 310 -19.02 -19.07 -5.92
CA PRO A 310 -17.68 -19.58 -6.24
C PRO A 310 -16.78 -19.65 -4.99
N GLY A 311 -16.10 -20.80 -4.80
CA GLY A 311 -15.28 -21.03 -3.61
C GLY A 311 -14.12 -20.05 -3.41
N LYS A 312 -13.43 -20.04 -2.26
CA LYS A 312 -12.27 -19.15 -2.06
C LYS A 312 -10.98 -19.82 -2.54
N ALA A 313 -10.05 -19.08 -3.15
CA ALA A 313 -8.75 -19.66 -3.49
C ALA A 313 -7.89 -19.89 -2.23
N ARG A 314 -7.12 -20.99 -2.24
CA ARG A 314 -6.13 -21.33 -1.22
C ARG A 314 -4.80 -21.67 -1.91
N ILE A 315 -3.71 -21.20 -1.32
CA ILE A 315 -2.35 -21.62 -1.67
C ILE A 315 -1.91 -22.58 -0.58
N PHE A 316 -1.58 -23.80 -0.94
CA PHE A 316 -1.06 -24.80 -0.04
C PHE A 316 0.46 -24.80 -0.09
N ARG A 317 1.10 -25.12 1.04
CA ARG A 317 2.53 -25.38 1.13
C ARG A 317 2.73 -26.81 1.63
N LEU A 318 3.31 -27.65 0.76
CA LEU A 318 3.69 -29.02 1.04
C LEU A 318 5.16 -29.07 1.44
N GLU A 319 5.44 -29.49 2.66
CA GLU A 319 6.81 -29.72 3.16
C GLU A 319 7.32 -31.09 2.69
N LEU A 320 8.26 -31.12 1.74
CA LEU A 320 8.66 -32.36 1.05
C LEU A 320 9.35 -33.38 1.95
N ALA A 321 9.98 -32.93 3.04
CA ALA A 321 10.66 -33.82 3.98
C ALA A 321 9.69 -34.57 4.90
N THR A 322 8.50 -34.00 5.15
CA THR A 322 7.55 -34.55 6.12
C THR A 322 6.21 -34.95 5.49
N ASN A 323 6.01 -34.60 4.21
CA ASN A 323 4.72 -34.67 3.51
C ASN A 323 3.57 -33.97 4.24
N LYS A 324 3.88 -32.96 5.08
CA LYS A 324 2.86 -32.14 5.73
C LYS A 324 2.40 -31.04 4.79
N VAL A 325 1.09 -30.94 4.60
CA VAL A 325 0.44 -29.82 3.89
C VAL A 325 -0.06 -28.82 4.93
N ARG A 326 0.06 -27.54 4.61
CA ARG A 326 -0.58 -26.46 5.36
C ARG A 326 -1.10 -25.42 4.39
N THR A 327 -2.13 -24.69 4.79
CA THR A 327 -2.51 -23.46 4.07
C THR A 327 -1.40 -22.41 4.24
N TYR A 328 -0.91 -21.90 3.12
CA TYR A 328 0.03 -20.78 3.05
C TYR A 328 -0.73 -19.46 2.98
N ALA A 329 -1.65 -19.29 2.04
CA ALA A 329 -2.43 -18.05 1.87
C ALA A 329 -3.86 -18.36 1.39
N GLY A 330 -4.83 -17.51 1.73
CA GLY A 330 -6.24 -17.66 1.34
C GLY A 330 -7.04 -18.68 2.18
N GLY A 331 -8.37 -18.56 2.16
CA GLY A 331 -9.32 -19.37 2.95
C GLY A 331 -10.33 -18.53 3.74
N GLY A 332 -11.55 -19.03 3.91
CA GLY A 332 -12.53 -18.48 4.87
C GLY A 332 -12.29 -19.01 6.28
N ALA A 333 -12.89 -18.37 7.29
CA ALA A 333 -12.83 -18.78 8.70
C ALA A 333 -13.47 -20.16 8.93
N ALA A 334 -12.73 -21.23 8.68
CA ALA A 334 -13.07 -22.57 9.12
C ALA A 334 -11.80 -23.40 9.21
N GLU A 335 -11.21 -23.42 10.41
CA GLU A 335 -10.54 -24.55 11.08
C GLU A 335 -9.65 -24.03 12.22
N ALA A 336 -10.31 -23.45 13.22
CA ALA A 336 -9.87 -23.55 14.60
C ALA A 336 -10.87 -24.46 15.32
N LEU A 337 -10.84 -25.77 15.04
CA LEU A 337 -11.45 -26.74 15.94
C LEU A 337 -10.39 -27.13 16.97
N GLY A 338 -10.45 -26.44 18.11
CA GLY A 338 -9.59 -26.66 19.25
C GLY A 338 -9.76 -25.55 20.28
N ASP A 339 -10.87 -25.61 21.03
CA ASP A 339 -11.14 -24.88 22.28
C ASP A 339 -11.63 -23.42 22.19
N GLY A 340 -12.95 -23.24 22.31
CA GLY A 340 -13.63 -22.12 23.00
C GLY A 340 -13.52 -20.67 22.50
N GLY A 341 -12.65 -20.32 21.55
CA GLY A 341 -12.48 -18.95 21.08
C GLY A 341 -13.40 -18.58 19.90
N ARG A 342 -14.14 -17.46 20.00
CA ARG A 342 -14.84 -16.86 18.84
C ARG A 342 -13.81 -16.50 17.75
N PRO A 343 -14.14 -16.63 16.45
CA PRO A 343 -13.22 -16.31 15.36
C PRO A 343 -12.91 -14.81 15.37
N THR A 344 -11.63 -14.44 15.39
CA THR A 344 -11.21 -13.05 15.14
C THR A 344 -11.07 -12.82 13.63
N ASP A 345 -11.77 -11.80 13.12
CA ASP A 345 -11.83 -11.33 11.72
C ASP A 345 -10.48 -10.81 11.17
N ALA A 346 -9.48 -11.69 11.04
CA ALA A 346 -8.15 -11.33 10.54
C ALA A 346 -7.90 -11.89 9.13
N TYR A 347 -8.52 -11.28 8.11
CA TYR A 347 -8.17 -11.44 6.69
C TYR A 347 -8.45 -10.12 5.93
N LEU A 348 -7.65 -9.08 6.18
CA LEU A 348 -7.73 -7.76 5.54
C LEU A 348 -6.63 -7.57 4.48
N GLY A 349 -6.74 -8.32 3.38
CA GLY A 349 -6.04 -8.10 2.11
C GLY A 349 -6.98 -8.47 0.96
N GLU A 350 -6.86 -7.86 -0.22
CA GLU A 350 -7.73 -8.20 -1.37
C GLU A 350 -7.75 -9.73 -1.57
N GLN A 351 -8.93 -10.34 -1.42
CA GLN A 351 -9.06 -11.79 -1.43
C GLN A 351 -8.70 -12.33 -2.83
N LEU A 352 -7.84 -13.35 -2.86
CA LEU A 352 -7.56 -14.13 -4.07
C LEU A 352 -8.88 -14.69 -4.60
N SER A 353 -9.20 -14.46 -5.87
CA SER A 353 -10.41 -15.06 -6.45
C SER A 353 -10.24 -16.57 -6.60
N SER A 354 -11.37 -17.28 -6.67
CA SER A 354 -11.38 -18.74 -6.88
C SER A 354 -10.75 -19.22 -8.19
N SER A 355 -10.36 -18.33 -9.09
CA SER A 355 -9.69 -18.68 -10.34
C SER A 355 -8.19 -18.38 -10.24
N THR A 356 -7.60 -18.51 -9.07
CA THR A 356 -6.15 -18.46 -8.92
C THR A 356 -5.55 -19.72 -9.55
N ARG A 357 -4.60 -19.56 -10.48
CA ARG A 357 -4.08 -20.67 -11.30
C ARG A 357 -2.57 -20.82 -11.24
N GLY A 358 -1.85 -19.98 -11.99
CA GLY A 358 -0.40 -20.00 -12.09
C GLY A 358 0.26 -19.61 -10.78
N VAL A 359 1.38 -20.24 -10.48
CA VAL A 359 2.20 -19.97 -9.29
C VAL A 359 3.66 -19.95 -9.70
N ALA A 360 4.38 -18.91 -9.32
CA ALA A 360 5.83 -18.84 -9.52
C ALA A 360 6.55 -18.36 -8.27
N MET A 361 7.79 -18.81 -8.09
CA MET A 361 8.68 -18.32 -7.05
C MET A 361 9.50 -17.13 -7.56
N GLY A 362 9.37 -16.01 -6.88
CA GLY A 362 10.11 -14.78 -7.14
C GLY A 362 11.55 -14.81 -6.64
N PRO A 363 12.42 -13.94 -7.18
CA PRO A 363 13.83 -13.90 -6.83
C PRO A 363 14.09 -13.43 -5.40
N ALA A 364 13.14 -12.79 -4.70
CA ALA A 364 13.29 -12.41 -3.29
C ALA A 364 12.53 -13.36 -2.33
N GLY A 365 11.98 -14.47 -2.83
CA GLY A 365 11.24 -15.46 -2.04
C GLY A 365 9.74 -15.17 -1.87
N GLU A 366 9.23 -14.15 -2.58
CA GLU A 366 7.80 -13.91 -2.78
C GLU A 366 7.21 -14.91 -3.78
N LEU A 367 5.92 -15.23 -3.67
CA LEU A 367 5.19 -15.97 -4.69
C LEU A 367 4.49 -15.01 -5.63
N TYR A 368 4.50 -15.30 -6.93
CA TYR A 368 3.62 -14.67 -7.89
C TYR A 368 2.46 -15.60 -8.24
N LEU A 369 1.26 -15.05 -8.35
CA LEU A 369 0.04 -15.80 -8.65
C LEU A 369 -0.75 -15.11 -9.76
N THR A 370 -1.34 -15.87 -10.68
CA THR A 370 -2.36 -15.32 -11.59
C THR A 370 -3.73 -15.39 -10.93
N ASP A 371 -4.45 -14.26 -10.92
CA ASP A 371 -5.82 -14.14 -10.44
C ASP A 371 -6.73 -13.86 -11.65
N SER A 372 -7.18 -14.92 -12.33
CA SER A 372 -7.76 -14.80 -13.67
C SER A 372 -9.06 -13.99 -13.72
N ARG A 373 -9.96 -14.12 -12.74
CA ARG A 373 -11.22 -13.37 -12.68
C ARG A 373 -11.01 -11.91 -12.35
N ASN A 374 -10.05 -11.60 -11.48
CA ASN A 374 -9.73 -10.23 -11.14
C ASN A 374 -8.75 -9.61 -12.13
N LEU A 375 -8.34 -10.34 -13.18
CA LEU A 375 -7.50 -9.85 -14.28
C LEU A 375 -6.21 -9.20 -13.75
N ARG A 376 -5.58 -9.87 -12.77
CA ARG A 376 -4.40 -9.38 -12.06
C ARG A 376 -3.36 -10.48 -11.89
N VAL A 377 -2.11 -10.08 -11.73
CA VAL A 377 -1.05 -10.91 -11.15
C VAL A 377 -0.75 -10.38 -9.77
N ARG A 378 -0.77 -11.27 -8.78
CA ARG A 378 -0.55 -11.01 -7.37
C ARG A 378 0.85 -11.39 -6.96
N SER A 379 1.44 -10.67 -6.01
CA SER A 379 2.59 -11.14 -5.25
C SER A 379 2.17 -11.44 -3.82
N VAL A 380 2.49 -12.64 -3.32
CA VAL A 380 2.29 -13.05 -1.93
C VAL A 380 3.64 -13.20 -1.28
N ARG A 381 3.94 -12.32 -0.34
CA ARG A 381 5.21 -12.35 0.40
C ARG A 381 4.94 -12.41 1.88
N LYS A 382 5.85 -13.03 2.62
CA LYS A 382 5.95 -12.74 4.04
C LYS A 382 6.12 -11.24 4.18
N ALA A 383 5.27 -10.66 5.02
CA ALA A 383 5.47 -9.34 5.53
C ALA A 383 6.90 -9.34 6.07
N ARG A 384 7.85 -8.69 5.36
CA ARG A 384 9.16 -8.36 5.92
C ARG A 384 8.87 -7.31 6.97
N HIS A 385 8.36 -7.68 8.15
CA HIS A 385 7.63 -6.78 9.07
C HIS A 385 7.48 -5.39 8.46
N PRO A 386 6.54 -5.19 7.50
CA PRO A 386 5.96 -3.89 7.39
C PRO A 386 5.31 -3.80 8.75
N VAL A 387 6.08 -3.21 9.66
CA VAL A 387 5.65 -2.57 10.87
C VAL A 387 4.15 -2.36 10.70
N ARG A 388 3.30 -3.17 11.40
CA ARG A 388 1.84 -3.07 11.30
C ARG A 388 1.49 -1.59 11.26
N ASP A 389 0.42 -1.13 10.63
CA ASP A 389 0.04 0.29 10.84
C ASP A 389 0.01 0.61 12.35
N ASP A 390 -0.35 -0.36 13.21
CA ASP A 390 -0.19 -0.34 14.67
C ASP A 390 1.25 -0.29 15.21
N ASP A 391 2.23 -0.93 14.55
CA ASP A 391 3.66 -0.85 14.89
C ASP A 391 4.32 0.41 14.29
N ARG A 392 3.74 1.02 13.25
CA ARG A 392 4.26 2.20 12.52
C ARG A 392 3.83 3.45 13.27
N LEU A 393 2.63 3.33 13.84
CA LEU A 393 2.10 4.15 14.91
C LEU A 393 2.62 3.70 16.28
N ALA A 394 3.39 2.61 16.44
CA ALA A 394 3.99 2.25 17.74
C ALA A 394 5.18 3.13 18.13
N GLY A 395 5.77 3.82 17.16
CA GLY A 395 6.70 4.93 17.41
C GLY A 395 6.00 6.27 17.65
N GLN A 396 4.86 6.51 17.01
CA GLN A 396 4.12 7.77 17.11
C GLN A 396 3.13 7.71 18.27
N ARG A 397 3.49 8.38 19.36
CA ARG A 397 2.62 8.51 20.51
C ARG A 397 1.57 9.57 20.25
N ILE A 398 0.36 9.31 20.71
CA ILE A 398 -0.71 10.31 20.78
C ILE A 398 -0.79 10.81 22.21
N ASP A 399 -0.86 12.11 22.38
CA ASP A 399 -0.98 12.77 23.68
C ASP A 399 -2.12 13.78 23.65
N SER A 400 -2.71 14.08 24.81
CA SER A 400 -3.69 15.17 24.93
C SER A 400 -2.94 16.49 25.10
N LEU A 401 -3.28 17.46 24.26
CA LEU A 401 -2.77 18.82 24.34
C LEU A 401 -3.74 19.73 25.11
N VAL A 402 -5.04 19.62 24.82
CA VAL A 402 -6.10 20.43 25.44
C VAL A 402 -7.28 19.57 25.85
N GLY A 403 -7.94 19.81 26.99
CA GLY A 403 -9.22 19.16 27.36
C GLY A 403 -9.55 19.12 28.85
N SER A 404 -10.74 18.61 29.18
CA SER A 404 -11.21 18.45 30.57
C SER A 404 -10.71 17.13 31.19
N GLY A 405 -10.07 17.16 32.38
CA GLY A 405 -9.60 15.95 33.09
C GLY A 405 -8.26 16.08 33.87
N LYS A 406 -7.96 15.11 34.77
CA LYS A 406 -6.71 15.04 35.57
C LYS A 406 -5.71 14.02 35.03
N ARG A 407 -4.45 14.45 34.76
CA ARG A 407 -3.35 13.55 34.33
C ARG A 407 -3.19 12.48 35.40
N THR A 408 -3.21 11.20 35.02
CA THR A 408 -2.68 10.16 35.90
C THR A 408 -1.21 10.48 36.12
N SER A 409 -0.82 10.67 37.38
CA SER A 409 0.50 11.15 37.80
C SER A 409 1.65 10.44 37.10
N ALA A 410 2.70 11.19 36.77
CA ALA A 410 3.93 10.74 36.09
C ALA A 410 4.74 9.65 36.83
N GLU A 411 4.24 9.09 37.94
CA GLU A 411 4.94 8.09 38.76
C GLU A 411 4.97 6.67 38.15
N ASP A 412 4.28 6.42 37.02
CA ASP A 412 4.24 5.10 36.36
C ASP A 412 5.14 5.01 35.10
N PHE A 413 5.86 6.08 34.78
CA PHE A 413 6.83 6.11 33.68
C PHE A 413 8.24 5.91 34.25
N GLY A 414 8.78 4.71 34.09
CA GLY A 414 10.18 4.44 34.41
C GLY A 414 11.11 5.37 33.63
N ASP A 415 12.06 5.97 34.36
CA ASP A 415 13.12 6.85 33.87
C ASP A 415 13.75 6.31 32.58
N ASN A 416 13.40 6.90 31.44
CA ASN A 416 14.18 6.81 30.21
C ASN A 416 14.42 8.25 29.75
N GLU A 417 15.45 8.85 30.33
CA GLU A 417 16.19 9.94 29.71
C GLU A 417 16.74 9.43 28.37
N ASP A 418 16.40 10.13 27.27
CA ASP A 418 17.00 10.10 25.92
C ASP A 418 15.94 10.03 24.79
N GLY A 419 15.24 11.14 24.57
CA GLY A 419 14.42 11.43 23.38
C GLY A 419 14.13 12.94 23.27
N PRO A 420 13.94 13.51 22.07
CA PRO A 420 13.78 14.95 21.90
C PRO A 420 12.34 15.38 22.25
N PHE A 421 12.00 15.40 23.54
CA PHE A 421 10.73 15.92 24.03
C PHE A 421 10.95 16.66 25.35
N GLU A 422 11.59 17.82 25.24
CA GLU A 422 11.47 18.91 26.22
C GLU A 422 11.09 20.20 25.48
N ARG A 423 9.85 20.28 24.99
CA ARG A 423 9.08 21.53 25.05
C ARG A 423 8.02 21.34 26.13
N GLY A 424 7.86 22.37 26.96
CA GLY A 424 7.32 22.30 28.31
C GLY A 424 6.06 21.47 28.50
N ALA A 425 6.04 20.67 29.56
CA ALA A 425 4.89 19.98 30.11
C ALA A 425 3.85 20.96 30.72
N HIS A 426 3.40 21.95 29.95
CA HIS A 426 2.53 23.03 30.41
C HIS A 426 1.40 23.33 29.40
N ALA A 427 0.61 22.31 29.07
CA ALA A 427 -0.81 22.47 28.71
C ALA A 427 -1.49 21.21 29.29
N LEU A 428 -2.26 21.22 30.38
CA LEU A 428 -3.17 22.25 30.89
C LEU A 428 -3.50 22.09 32.39
N ASP A 429 -3.75 23.24 33.01
CA ASP A 429 -4.78 23.40 34.04
C ASP A 429 -6.17 23.21 33.39
N ASP A 430 -6.99 22.28 33.91
CA ASP A 430 -8.40 21.96 33.60
C ASP A 430 -9.18 22.98 32.70
N VAL A 431 -9.02 22.94 31.37
CA VAL A 431 -9.84 23.74 30.44
C VAL A 431 -11.09 22.94 30.07
N ASP A 432 -12.26 23.43 30.47
CA ASP A 432 -13.54 22.79 30.21
C ASP A 432 -14.04 23.06 28.77
N LEU A 433 -13.51 22.30 27.81
CA LEU A 433 -14.10 22.20 26.48
C LEU A 433 -15.48 21.52 26.58
N GLN A 434 -16.47 22.02 25.85
CA GLN A 434 -17.83 21.44 25.82
C GLN A 434 -18.10 20.69 24.53
N SER A 435 -17.92 21.35 23.38
CA SER A 435 -18.10 20.74 22.05
C SER A 435 -17.08 21.30 21.08
N PRO A 436 -15.81 20.89 21.14
CA PRO A 436 -14.84 21.37 20.19
C PRO A 436 -15.16 20.85 18.78
N SER A 437 -15.28 21.75 17.81
CA SER A 437 -15.82 21.46 16.47
C SER A 437 -14.77 21.50 15.38
N ASP A 438 -13.82 22.43 15.46
CA ASP A 438 -12.85 22.70 14.40
C ASP A 438 -11.51 23.23 14.94
N VAL A 439 -10.41 22.99 14.21
CA VAL A 439 -9.05 23.40 14.59
C VAL A 439 -8.22 23.84 13.38
N VAL A 440 -7.43 24.90 13.54
CA VAL A 440 -6.39 25.32 12.58
C VAL A 440 -5.11 25.68 13.32
N VAL A 441 -3.97 25.55 12.64
CA VAL A 441 -2.64 25.84 13.20
C VAL A 441 -1.90 26.78 12.26
N ALA A 442 -1.38 27.88 12.82
CA ALA A 442 -0.61 28.88 12.07
C ALA A 442 0.83 28.44 11.84
N ASP A 443 1.52 29.12 10.92
CA ASP A 443 2.91 28.83 10.56
C ASP A 443 3.90 29.00 11.72
N ASP A 444 3.54 29.78 12.74
CA ASP A 444 4.31 29.95 13.98
C ASP A 444 4.03 28.85 15.02
N GLY A 445 3.07 27.95 14.75
CA GLY A 445 2.64 26.87 15.63
C GLY A 445 1.46 27.23 16.55
N THR A 446 0.93 28.46 16.48
CA THR A 446 -0.25 28.86 17.26
C THR A 446 -1.48 28.09 16.80
N MET A 447 -2.15 27.42 17.74
CA MET A 447 -3.36 26.65 17.46
C MET A 447 -4.61 27.46 17.82
N TYR A 448 -5.59 27.48 16.91
CA TYR A 448 -6.91 28.04 17.13
C TYR A 448 -7.97 26.94 17.10
N LEU A 449 -8.88 26.95 18.07
CA LEU A 449 -9.87 25.90 18.28
C LEU A 449 -11.25 26.51 18.47
N ALA A 450 -12.22 26.04 17.69
CA ALA A 450 -13.63 26.39 17.87
C ALA A 450 -14.25 25.45 18.93
N ASP A 451 -14.86 26.02 19.95
CA ASP A 451 -15.56 25.33 21.04
C ASP A 451 -17.02 25.75 21.03
N THR A 452 -17.81 25.12 20.16
CA THR A 452 -19.20 25.51 19.88
C THR A 452 -20.10 25.37 21.09
N GLY A 453 -19.84 24.38 21.94
CA GLY A 453 -20.62 24.16 23.17
C GLY A 453 -20.45 25.28 24.19
N ASN A 454 -19.42 26.12 24.04
CA ASN A 454 -19.16 27.27 24.88
C ASN A 454 -19.20 28.60 24.10
N ASP A 455 -19.59 28.58 22.81
CA ASP A 455 -19.60 29.75 21.92
C ASP A 455 -18.30 30.56 21.94
N MET A 456 -17.16 29.87 21.87
CA MET A 456 -15.84 30.50 21.97
C MET A 456 -14.86 29.98 20.93
N ILE A 457 -13.93 30.85 20.55
CA ILE A 457 -12.71 30.48 19.85
C ILE A 457 -11.55 30.58 20.85
N ARG A 458 -10.83 29.48 21.00
CA ARG A 458 -9.65 29.37 21.86
C ARG A 458 -8.37 29.54 21.04
N MET A 459 -7.32 30.03 21.69
CA MET A 459 -5.96 30.11 21.14
C MET A 459 -4.99 29.43 22.10
N VAL A 460 -4.02 28.69 21.56
CA VAL A 460 -2.95 28.04 22.30
C VAL A 460 -1.63 28.44 21.68
N ASP A 461 -0.82 29.13 22.46
CA ASP A 461 0.53 29.55 22.08
C ASP A 461 1.49 28.36 22.26
N PRO A 462 2.30 27.99 21.25
CA PRO A 462 3.21 26.86 21.34
C PRO A 462 4.36 27.07 22.33
N ASP A 463 4.69 28.33 22.68
CA ASP A 463 5.82 28.65 23.56
C ASP A 463 5.47 28.42 25.04
N ASP A 464 4.23 28.71 25.43
CA ASP A 464 3.79 28.55 26.83
C ASP A 464 2.70 27.50 27.07
N GLY A 465 2.05 27.01 26.01
CA GLY A 465 1.01 25.98 26.08
C GLY A 465 -0.27 26.45 26.77
N VAL A 466 -0.41 27.74 27.08
CA VAL A 466 -1.57 28.27 27.83
C VAL A 466 -2.73 28.51 26.86
N VAL A 467 -3.86 27.87 27.15
CA VAL A 467 -5.12 28.12 26.43
C VAL A 467 -5.73 29.45 26.88
N ARG A 468 -6.05 30.29 25.90
CA ARG A 468 -6.70 31.60 26.08
C ARG A 468 -7.98 31.67 25.25
N THR A 469 -8.91 32.53 25.64
CA THR A 469 -10.03 32.90 24.76
C THR A 469 -9.53 33.93 23.76
N LEU A 470 -9.61 33.62 22.47
CA LEU A 470 -9.40 34.58 21.39
C LEU A 470 -10.68 35.39 21.17
N ALA A 471 -11.81 34.72 21.03
CA ALA A 471 -13.10 35.34 20.75
C ALA A 471 -14.25 34.65 21.49
N GLY A 472 -15.31 35.41 21.76
CA GLY A 472 -16.48 34.94 22.51
C GLY A 472 -16.43 35.26 24.00
N ARG A 473 -17.59 35.19 24.66
CA ARG A 473 -17.75 35.47 26.09
C ARG A 473 -18.46 34.32 26.80
N PRO A 474 -17.87 33.73 27.87
CA PRO A 474 -18.50 32.65 28.62
C PRO A 474 -19.81 33.02 29.35
N ASP A 475 -20.04 34.30 29.64
CA ASP A 475 -21.12 34.77 30.52
C ASP A 475 -22.19 35.62 29.81
N TYR A 476 -22.18 35.71 28.47
CA TYR A 476 -23.03 36.68 27.76
C TYR A 476 -24.48 36.23 27.68
N ARG A 477 -25.41 37.13 28.01
CA ARG A 477 -26.85 36.96 27.77
C ARG A 477 -27.27 37.86 26.60
N PRO A 478 -28.24 37.46 25.75
CA PRO A 478 -28.59 38.16 24.51
C PRO A 478 -29.10 39.61 24.61
N TYR A 479 -29.11 40.24 25.80
CA TYR A 479 -29.81 41.50 26.07
C TYR A 479 -28.93 42.65 26.57
N ASP A 480 -27.60 42.53 26.56
CA ASP A 480 -26.72 43.65 26.89
C ASP A 480 -26.55 44.57 25.66
N GLU A 481 -26.77 45.87 25.84
CA GLU A 481 -26.99 46.90 24.80
C GLU A 481 -25.76 47.31 23.96
N ASP A 482 -24.65 46.58 24.06
CA ASP A 482 -23.45 46.82 23.25
C ASP A 482 -23.44 45.81 22.09
N GLY A 483 -23.74 46.29 20.88
CA GLY A 483 -23.99 45.48 19.67
C GLY A 483 -22.91 44.45 19.34
N ASP A 484 -23.25 43.57 18.38
CA ASP A 484 -22.67 42.31 17.84
C ASP A 484 -21.13 42.14 17.85
N GLY A 485 -20.38 43.18 18.17
CA GLY A 485 -18.95 43.18 18.46
C GLY A 485 -18.10 43.72 17.32
N ASP A 486 -18.70 44.08 16.18
CA ASP A 486 -17.99 44.52 14.98
C ASP A 486 -17.16 45.80 15.24
N GLY A 487 -15.88 45.74 14.89
CA GLY A 487 -14.87 46.76 15.21
C GLY A 487 -14.46 46.84 16.69
N GLY A 488 -14.98 45.92 17.53
CA GLY A 488 -14.69 45.80 18.96
C GLY A 488 -13.68 44.69 19.27
N LYS A 489 -13.38 44.50 20.56
CA LYS A 489 -12.48 43.42 21.00
C LYS A 489 -13.15 42.05 20.85
N ALA A 490 -12.49 41.11 20.18
CA ALA A 490 -12.97 39.75 19.94
C ALA A 490 -13.37 39.01 21.22
N THR A 491 -12.62 39.18 22.32
CA THR A 491 -12.92 38.58 23.64
C THR A 491 -14.21 39.10 24.29
N LYS A 492 -14.88 40.08 23.67
CA LYS A 492 -16.16 40.63 24.13
C LYS A 492 -17.31 40.33 23.18
N ALA A 493 -17.03 39.72 22.03
CA ALA A 493 -18.02 39.43 21.01
C ALA A 493 -19.03 38.38 21.49
N TYR A 494 -20.26 38.52 21.02
CA TYR A 494 -21.23 37.43 21.05
C TYR A 494 -20.96 36.52 19.84
N LEU A 495 -20.73 35.24 20.11
CA LEU A 495 -20.64 34.20 19.11
C LEU A 495 -21.78 33.21 19.39
N GLU A 496 -22.20 32.50 18.34
CA GLU A 496 -23.12 31.37 18.47
C GLU A 496 -22.67 30.35 17.43
N ASP A 497 -22.34 29.14 17.89
CA ASP A 497 -21.87 28.03 17.07
C ASP A 497 -20.72 28.38 16.10
N PRO A 498 -19.58 28.92 16.61
CA PRO A 498 -18.43 29.21 15.77
C PRO A 498 -17.85 27.92 15.17
N ARG A 499 -17.64 27.87 13.86
CA ARG A 499 -17.12 26.69 13.14
C ARG A 499 -16.37 27.06 11.85
N ALA A 500 -15.87 26.07 11.12
CA ALA A 500 -15.22 26.24 9.82
C ALA A 500 -14.11 27.31 9.85
N LEU A 501 -13.10 27.10 10.67
CA LEU A 501 -11.97 28.01 10.85
C LEU A 501 -11.08 28.02 9.60
N ALA A 502 -10.56 29.19 9.22
CA ALA A 502 -9.54 29.32 8.20
C ALA A 502 -8.59 30.48 8.51
N LEU A 503 -7.29 30.24 8.39
CA LEU A 503 -6.29 31.30 8.47
C LEU A 503 -6.16 31.97 7.10
N GLY A 504 -6.34 33.29 7.08
CA GLY A 504 -6.17 34.13 5.90
C GLY A 504 -4.71 34.51 5.68
N PRO A 505 -4.35 34.91 4.44
CA PRO A 505 -3.01 35.41 4.13
C PRO A 505 -2.73 36.83 4.68
N ASP A 506 -3.70 37.43 5.38
CA ASP A 506 -3.70 38.78 5.93
C ASP A 506 -3.69 38.80 7.46
N ASP A 507 -3.12 37.76 8.09
CA ASP A 507 -2.98 37.61 9.55
C ASP A 507 -4.32 37.69 10.30
N ARG A 508 -5.37 37.13 9.67
CA ARG A 508 -6.72 37.05 10.23
C ARG A 508 -7.20 35.60 10.33
N LEU A 509 -7.93 35.33 11.39
CA LEU A 509 -8.66 34.07 11.56
C LEU A 509 -10.12 34.26 11.14
N TYR A 510 -10.52 33.60 10.06
CA TYR A 510 -11.88 33.58 9.54
C TYR A 510 -12.66 32.40 10.12
N PHE A 511 -13.96 32.57 10.32
CA PHE A 511 -14.83 31.52 10.81
C PHE A 511 -16.29 31.78 10.45
N ALA A 512 -17.06 30.71 10.35
CA ALA A 512 -18.51 30.77 10.28
C ALA A 512 -19.11 31.01 11.66
N ASN A 513 -20.08 31.91 11.75
CA ASN A 513 -20.87 32.19 12.95
C ASN A 513 -22.36 32.03 12.60
N GLU A 514 -23.03 31.07 13.22
CA GLU A 514 -24.42 30.70 12.94
C GLU A 514 -25.28 31.04 14.16
N THR A 515 -25.80 32.26 14.17
CA THR A 515 -26.71 32.72 15.22
C THR A 515 -28.16 32.35 14.89
N SER A 516 -29.05 32.45 15.89
CA SER A 516 -30.48 32.19 15.66
C SER A 516 -31.12 33.07 14.57
N ASP A 517 -30.57 34.25 14.33
CA ASP A 517 -31.12 35.24 13.39
C ASP A 517 -30.29 35.39 12.11
N GLU A 518 -28.99 35.08 12.16
CA GLU A 518 -28.03 35.38 11.09
C GLU A 518 -26.90 34.36 10.98
N THR A 519 -26.59 33.99 9.74
CA THR A 519 -25.41 33.19 9.39
C THR A 519 -24.46 34.05 8.56
N MET A 520 -23.21 34.16 9.01
CA MET A 520 -22.21 35.03 8.39
C MET A 520 -20.80 34.48 8.56
N ILE A 521 -19.86 35.01 7.78
CA ILE A 521 -18.43 34.77 7.99
C ILE A 521 -17.88 35.97 8.75
N ARG A 522 -17.22 35.70 9.88
CA ARG A 522 -16.52 36.72 10.68
C ARG A 522 -15.02 36.48 10.63
N TYR A 523 -14.27 37.49 11.02
CA TYR A 523 -12.83 37.35 11.19
C TYR A 523 -12.34 38.06 12.45
N VAL A 524 -11.29 37.50 13.06
CA VAL A 524 -10.50 38.15 14.11
C VAL A 524 -9.18 38.60 13.51
N ASP A 525 -8.85 39.88 13.67
CA ASP A 525 -7.53 40.42 13.39
C ASP A 525 -6.56 39.99 14.49
N LEU A 526 -5.54 39.21 14.12
CA LEU A 526 -4.66 38.57 15.10
C LEU A 526 -3.64 39.57 15.69
N ASP A 527 -3.42 40.70 15.04
CA ASP A 527 -2.48 41.74 15.51
C ASP A 527 -3.06 42.55 16.68
N ASP A 528 -4.34 42.94 16.59
CA ASP A 528 -4.97 43.81 17.58
C ASP A 528 -6.15 43.19 18.35
N GLY A 529 -6.56 41.98 17.96
CA GLY A 529 -7.64 41.22 18.58
C GLY A 529 -9.02 41.84 18.34
N THR A 530 -9.18 42.63 17.28
CA THR A 530 -10.49 43.11 16.83
C THR A 530 -11.25 42.04 16.07
N ILE A 531 -12.58 42.11 16.10
CA ILE A 531 -13.46 41.22 15.34
C ILE A 531 -14.36 42.05 14.43
N ASP A 532 -14.62 41.54 13.23
CA ASP A 532 -15.58 42.16 12.32
C ASP A 532 -16.25 41.08 11.44
N THR A 533 -17.30 41.49 10.75
CA THR A 533 -18.03 40.66 9.79
C THR A 533 -17.40 40.83 8.41
N LEU A 534 -17.16 39.71 7.72
CA LEU A 534 -16.68 39.76 6.34
C LEU A 534 -17.76 40.37 5.44
N ARG A 535 -17.36 41.40 4.69
CA ARG A 535 -18.24 42.12 3.77
C ARG A 535 -18.86 41.15 2.76
N GLY A 536 -20.14 41.36 2.43
CA GLY A 536 -20.90 40.49 1.53
C GLY A 536 -21.42 39.20 2.14
N SER A 537 -20.91 38.74 3.29
CA SER A 537 -21.30 37.44 3.85
C SER A 537 -22.64 37.41 4.62
N ARG A 538 -23.12 38.58 5.08
CA ARG A 538 -24.29 38.67 5.95
C ARG A 538 -25.57 38.25 5.21
N TYR A 539 -26.29 37.27 5.75
CA TYR A 539 -27.47 36.64 5.14
C TYR A 539 -27.22 35.92 3.80
N GLU A 540 -25.96 35.77 3.39
CA GLU A 540 -25.65 35.09 2.14
C GLU A 540 -25.67 33.56 2.32
N PHE A 541 -25.32 33.06 3.50
CA PHE A 541 -25.09 31.65 3.77
C PHE A 541 -26.21 31.01 4.60
N THR A 542 -26.40 29.69 4.43
CA THR A 542 -27.38 28.92 5.19
C THR A 542 -26.75 27.99 6.22
N ALA A 543 -25.67 27.28 5.85
CA ALA A 543 -24.91 26.43 6.75
C ALA A 543 -23.45 26.30 6.25
N PRO A 544 -22.61 27.32 6.44
CA PRO A 544 -21.21 27.28 6.05
C PRO A 544 -20.45 26.25 6.90
N THR A 545 -19.95 25.19 6.26
CA THR A 545 -19.30 24.04 6.91
C THR A 545 -17.81 23.93 6.58
N GLY A 546 -17.31 24.65 5.60
CA GLY A 546 -15.88 24.65 5.25
C GLY A 546 -15.43 25.99 4.68
N LEU A 547 -14.34 26.51 5.22
CA LEU A 547 -13.64 27.71 4.75
C LEU A 547 -12.22 27.32 4.31
N ALA A 548 -11.77 27.79 3.16
CA ALA A 548 -10.39 27.56 2.73
C ALA A 548 -9.87 28.68 1.81
N PHE A 549 -8.66 29.16 2.07
CA PHE A 549 -7.96 30.11 1.21
C PHE A 549 -7.09 29.41 0.18
N ASP A 550 -7.12 29.88 -1.06
CA ASP A 550 -6.15 29.43 -2.05
C ASP A 550 -4.87 30.29 -2.07
N GLY A 551 -3.87 29.84 -2.82
CA GLY A 551 -2.57 30.54 -2.91
C GLY A 551 -2.62 31.92 -3.57
N LYS A 552 -3.80 32.42 -3.97
CA LYS A 552 -4.00 33.80 -4.44
C LYS A 552 -4.71 34.68 -3.40
N GLY A 553 -5.18 34.10 -2.30
CA GLY A 553 -5.94 34.78 -1.25
C GLY A 553 -7.45 34.82 -1.47
N ASP A 554 -7.99 34.04 -2.41
CA ASP A 554 -9.44 33.90 -2.56
C ASP A 554 -9.99 32.98 -1.47
N LEU A 555 -11.06 33.41 -0.77
CA LEU A 555 -11.77 32.59 0.19
C LEU A 555 -12.81 31.73 -0.53
N TYR A 556 -12.78 30.42 -0.29
CA TYR A 556 -13.82 29.50 -0.72
C TYR A 556 -14.70 29.12 0.46
N VAL A 557 -16.02 29.22 0.27
CA VAL A 557 -17.03 28.92 1.28
C VAL A 557 -17.91 27.77 0.80
N LEU A 558 -17.91 26.68 1.56
CA LEU A 558 -18.77 25.52 1.36
C LEU A 558 -20.04 25.66 2.20
N ASP A 559 -21.19 25.80 1.55
CA ASP A 559 -22.49 26.03 2.18
C ASP A 559 -23.34 24.77 2.03
N ALA A 560 -23.50 24.04 3.13
CA ALA A 560 -24.02 22.68 3.14
C ALA A 560 -25.51 22.60 2.82
N ASP A 561 -26.31 23.48 3.42
CA ASP A 561 -27.75 23.51 3.24
C ASP A 561 -28.13 24.03 1.85
N ALA A 562 -27.37 25.00 1.33
CA ALA A 562 -27.50 25.47 -0.05
C ALA A 562 -26.82 24.55 -1.08
N GLN A 563 -26.17 23.46 -0.64
CA GLN A 563 -25.43 22.49 -1.47
C GLN A 563 -24.55 23.17 -2.54
N ARG A 564 -23.82 24.22 -2.14
CA ARG A 564 -23.02 25.04 -3.06
C ARG A 564 -21.62 25.29 -2.54
N LEU A 565 -20.72 25.56 -3.47
CA LEU A 565 -19.39 26.06 -3.21
C LEU A 565 -19.26 27.41 -3.92
N CYS A 566 -18.90 28.44 -3.19
CA CYS A 566 -18.74 29.78 -3.75
C CYS A 566 -17.35 30.35 -3.40
N ARG A 567 -16.91 31.33 -4.20
CA ARG A 567 -15.64 32.04 -4.06
C ARG A 567 -15.93 33.49 -3.71
N LEU A 568 -15.41 33.96 -2.59
CA LEU A 568 -15.54 35.32 -2.10
C LEU A 568 -14.16 35.99 -2.09
N GLU A 569 -14.04 37.11 -2.79
CA GLU A 569 -12.87 37.99 -2.66
C GLU A 569 -13.08 38.86 -1.42
N LEU A 570 -12.04 39.08 -0.60
CA LEU A 570 -12.19 39.66 0.75
C LEU A 570 -12.84 41.06 0.79
N ASP A 571 -12.71 41.83 -0.30
CA ASP A 571 -13.31 43.17 -0.44
C ASP A 571 -14.63 43.20 -1.23
N ALA A 572 -15.11 42.03 -1.70
CA ALA A 572 -16.31 41.93 -2.52
C ALA A 572 -17.61 42.02 -1.68
N ASP A 573 -18.70 42.39 -2.35
CA ASP A 573 -20.04 42.51 -1.75
C ASP A 573 -20.91 41.24 -1.91
N GLU A 574 -20.45 40.24 -2.67
CA GLU A 574 -21.20 39.01 -2.95
C GLU A 574 -20.26 37.84 -3.27
N CYS A 575 -20.69 36.61 -2.95
CA CYS A 575 -19.96 35.40 -3.29
C CYS A 575 -20.26 34.94 -4.72
N VAL A 576 -19.22 34.61 -5.48
CA VAL A 576 -19.35 34.07 -6.84
C VAL A 576 -19.48 32.55 -6.77
N THR A 577 -20.65 32.02 -7.10
CA THR A 577 -20.90 30.57 -7.12
C THR A 577 -19.97 29.84 -8.09
N VAL A 578 -19.23 28.86 -7.57
CA VAL A 578 -18.32 27.98 -8.33
C VAL A 578 -19.04 26.69 -8.71
N VAL A 579 -19.83 26.14 -7.79
CA VAL A 579 -20.70 24.97 -7.99
C VAL A 579 -22.07 25.28 -7.38
N ALA A 580 -23.14 25.04 -8.16
CA ALA A 580 -24.52 25.23 -7.76
C ALA A 580 -25.28 23.89 -7.68
N ASP A 581 -26.39 23.86 -6.94
CA ASP A 581 -27.26 22.69 -6.74
C ASP A 581 -27.85 22.12 -8.06
N ASP A 582 -28.11 22.98 -9.07
CA ASP A 582 -28.62 22.54 -10.39
C ASP A 582 -27.75 22.99 -11.57
N PRO A 583 -26.89 22.11 -12.14
CA PRO A 583 -26.28 22.35 -13.44
C PRO A 583 -27.38 22.17 -14.48
N GLY A 584 -27.96 23.29 -14.93
CA GLY A 584 -29.13 23.32 -15.80
C GLY A 584 -29.18 22.23 -16.87
N SER A 585 -30.39 21.71 -17.10
CA SER A 585 -30.76 20.58 -17.96
C SER A 585 -30.28 20.69 -19.43
N GLY A 586 -28.98 20.54 -19.65
CA GLY A 586 -28.35 20.39 -20.96
C GLY A 586 -28.04 18.91 -21.24
N PRO A 587 -28.25 18.42 -22.47
CA PRO A 587 -28.00 17.02 -22.78
C PRO A 587 -26.48 16.75 -22.79
N GLY A 588 -25.99 16.05 -21.76
CA GLY A 588 -24.60 15.58 -21.66
C GLY A 588 -23.89 15.77 -20.31
N ALA A 589 -24.54 16.32 -19.27
CA ALA A 589 -23.92 16.54 -17.97
C ALA A 589 -24.24 15.40 -16.97
N GLU A 590 -23.45 14.33 -16.98
CA GLU A 590 -23.30 13.43 -15.83
C GLU A 590 -22.26 14.04 -14.86
N THR A 591 -22.61 15.12 -14.15
CA THR A 591 -21.77 15.68 -13.08
C THR A 591 -22.30 15.21 -11.74
N GLU A 592 -21.42 14.68 -10.89
CA GLU A 592 -21.76 14.38 -9.49
C GLU A 592 -22.18 15.67 -8.75
N ARG A 593 -23.07 15.55 -7.77
CA ARG A 593 -23.66 16.67 -7.03
C ARG A 593 -23.20 16.66 -5.58
N PHE A 594 -23.24 17.83 -4.93
CA PHE A 594 -23.12 17.89 -3.48
C PHE A 594 -24.37 17.29 -2.83
N VAL A 595 -24.15 16.39 -1.87
CA VAL A 595 -25.16 15.70 -1.08
C VAL A 595 -24.62 15.69 0.35
N SER A 596 -25.00 16.70 1.12
CA SER A 596 -24.48 16.95 2.48
C SER A 596 -22.94 17.12 2.50
N PRO A 597 -22.43 18.21 1.92
CA PRO A 597 -21.01 18.49 1.97
C PRO A 597 -20.62 19.01 3.36
N THR A 598 -19.48 18.56 3.88
CA THR A 598 -19.14 18.72 5.31
C THR A 598 -17.80 19.40 5.58
N ALA A 599 -16.87 19.33 4.64
CA ALA A 599 -15.53 19.87 4.80
C ALA A 599 -14.92 20.27 3.46
N LEU A 600 -14.04 21.26 3.50
CA LEU A 600 -13.35 21.79 2.33
C LEU A 600 -11.85 21.83 2.60
N ALA A 601 -11.06 21.29 1.67
CA ALA A 601 -9.61 21.37 1.71
C ALA A 601 -9.03 21.77 0.34
N ILE A 602 -7.87 22.42 0.35
CA ILE A 602 -7.16 22.79 -0.86
C ILE A 602 -5.92 21.93 -1.04
N GLY A 603 -5.95 21.10 -2.08
CA GLY A 603 -4.86 20.21 -2.46
C GLY A 603 -3.75 20.89 -3.28
N PRO A 604 -2.66 20.15 -3.58
CA PRO A 604 -1.54 20.66 -4.39
C PRO A 604 -2.00 21.22 -5.73
N GLY A 605 -1.44 22.37 -6.11
CA GLY A 605 -1.84 23.06 -7.34
C GLY A 605 -3.20 23.76 -7.25
N GLY A 606 -3.77 23.91 -6.05
CA GLY A 606 -5.03 24.63 -5.82
C GLY A 606 -6.28 23.81 -6.14
N ALA A 607 -6.21 22.48 -6.11
CA ALA A 607 -7.37 21.63 -6.32
C ALA A 607 -8.33 21.72 -5.11
N LEU A 608 -9.62 21.97 -5.36
CA LEU A 608 -10.63 21.96 -4.29
C LEU A 608 -11.09 20.53 -4.04
N LEU A 609 -10.99 20.08 -2.79
CA LEU A 609 -11.43 18.79 -2.32
C LEU A 609 -12.57 19.01 -1.32
N VAL A 610 -13.72 18.37 -1.58
CA VAL A 610 -14.94 18.54 -0.78
C VAL A 610 -15.33 17.20 -0.20
N ALA A 611 -15.44 17.10 1.12
CA ALA A 611 -16.06 15.96 1.77
C ALA A 611 -17.57 16.03 1.52
N ASN A 612 -18.14 14.93 1.05
CA ASN A 612 -19.52 14.83 0.59
C ASN A 612 -20.12 13.51 1.08
N GLY A 613 -20.70 13.53 2.28
CA GLY A 613 -21.13 12.33 2.99
C GLY A 613 -19.98 11.34 3.24
N ASN A 614 -20.00 10.21 2.54
CA ASN A 614 -18.99 9.15 2.62
C ASN A 614 -17.94 9.20 1.48
N GLN A 615 -17.88 10.32 0.76
CA GLN A 615 -16.99 10.52 -0.37
C GLN A 615 -16.17 11.81 -0.24
N ILE A 616 -15.12 11.89 -1.03
CA ILE A 616 -14.35 13.10 -1.27
C ILE A 616 -14.47 13.39 -2.76
N LEU A 617 -14.98 14.56 -3.08
CA LEU A 617 -15.13 15.06 -4.44
C LEU A 617 -14.00 16.03 -4.75
N ARG A 618 -13.62 16.10 -6.02
CA ARG A 618 -12.71 17.10 -6.57
C ARG A 618 -13.49 18.04 -7.47
N VAL A 619 -13.28 19.34 -7.28
CA VAL A 619 -13.90 20.40 -8.09
C VAL A 619 -12.85 21.04 -9.00
N ASP A 620 -13.14 21.13 -10.29
CA ASP A 620 -12.39 21.96 -11.23
C ASP A 620 -12.83 23.42 -11.10
N LYS A 621 -11.94 24.27 -10.57
CA LYS A 621 -12.18 25.71 -10.34
C LYS A 621 -12.61 26.49 -11.58
N ARG A 622 -12.23 26.04 -12.79
CA ARG A 622 -12.48 26.78 -14.04
C ARG A 622 -13.82 26.38 -14.64
N THR A 623 -14.19 25.11 -14.55
CA THR A 623 -15.41 24.58 -15.18
C THR A 623 -16.56 24.38 -14.20
N GLY A 624 -16.31 24.38 -12.90
CA GLY A 624 -17.27 23.98 -11.87
C GLY A 624 -17.57 22.47 -11.91
N GLN A 625 -16.83 21.69 -12.69
CA GLN A 625 -17.07 20.25 -12.83
C GLN A 625 -16.65 19.52 -11.56
N VAL A 626 -17.54 18.64 -11.08
CA VAL A 626 -17.35 17.83 -9.88
C VAL A 626 -17.13 16.36 -10.27
N SER A 627 -16.20 15.70 -9.60
CA SER A 627 -15.89 14.28 -9.82
C SER A 627 -15.41 13.61 -8.53
N THR A 628 -15.73 12.33 -8.34
CA THR A 628 -15.23 11.57 -7.17
C THR A 628 -13.71 11.47 -7.19
N PHE A 629 -13.09 11.86 -6.08
CA PHE A 629 -11.66 11.71 -5.81
C PHE A 629 -11.35 10.48 -4.96
N ALA A 630 -12.13 10.26 -3.90
CA ALA A 630 -12.00 9.12 -3.00
C ALA A 630 -13.36 8.77 -2.38
N GLY A 631 -13.48 7.57 -1.82
CA GLY A 631 -14.75 7.10 -1.27
C GLY A 631 -15.66 6.46 -2.31
N TYR A 632 -16.71 5.80 -1.84
CA TYR A 632 -17.29 4.67 -2.55
C TYR A 632 -18.73 4.90 -3.03
N VAL A 633 -19.03 4.63 -4.32
CA VAL A 633 -20.37 4.81 -4.92
C VAL A 633 -21.18 3.50 -5.08
N PHE A 634 -20.59 2.33 -5.43
CA PHE A 634 -21.34 1.03 -5.56
C PHE A 634 -20.47 -0.27 -5.56
N GLY A 635 -20.81 -1.28 -4.71
CA GLY A 635 -20.12 -2.59 -4.48
C GLY A 635 -19.38 -2.80 -3.11
N ARG A 636 -18.32 -3.64 -3.00
CA ARG A 636 -17.65 -3.97 -1.70
C ARG A 636 -16.58 -2.96 -1.25
N SER A 637 -16.62 -2.61 0.04
CA SER A 637 -15.81 -1.63 0.77
C SER A 637 -14.43 -2.12 1.25
N VAL A 638 -13.47 -1.20 1.40
CA VAL A 638 -12.21 -1.42 2.15
C VAL A 638 -12.25 -0.66 3.47
N GLU A 639 -12.37 -1.40 4.57
CA GLU A 639 -12.43 -0.84 5.93
C GLU A 639 -11.04 -0.49 6.49
N GLY A 640 -9.94 -1.08 5.98
CA GLY A 640 -8.57 -0.97 6.52
C GLY A 640 -7.66 0.09 5.87
N GLY A 641 -6.45 0.27 6.41
CA GLY A 641 -5.37 1.09 5.82
C GLY A 641 -4.53 0.32 4.79
N GLY A 642 -3.84 1.04 3.91
CA GLY A 642 -2.99 0.50 2.83
C GLY A 642 -3.73 0.18 1.52
N GLY A 643 -5.01 0.54 1.40
CA GLY A 643 -5.87 0.27 0.23
C GLY A 643 -6.03 1.46 -0.72
N SER A 644 -6.70 1.25 -1.85
CA SER A 644 -7.01 2.31 -2.81
C SER A 644 -8.03 3.30 -2.24
N ALA A 645 -7.76 4.61 -2.38
CA ALA A 645 -8.64 5.68 -1.95
C ALA A 645 -10.02 5.64 -2.66
N TYR A 646 -10.09 5.13 -3.89
CA TYR A 646 -11.34 4.93 -4.65
C TYR A 646 -12.28 3.88 -4.02
N SER A 647 -11.72 2.95 -3.24
CA SER A 647 -12.46 1.87 -2.58
C SER A 647 -12.62 2.06 -1.07
N ALA A 648 -12.12 3.20 -0.56
CA ALA A 648 -12.15 3.50 0.86
C ALA A 648 -13.59 3.64 1.34
N SER A 649 -13.96 2.94 2.40
CA SER A 649 -15.22 3.22 3.10
C SER A 649 -14.97 4.22 4.20
N PHE A 650 -15.56 5.40 4.04
CA PHE A 650 -15.71 6.41 5.07
C PHE A 650 -17.12 6.29 5.65
N GLY A 651 -17.27 6.47 6.96
CA GLY A 651 -18.56 6.47 7.63
C GLY A 651 -19.20 7.84 7.53
N TYR A 652 -18.48 8.85 8.04
CA TYR A 652 -18.84 10.26 7.94
C TYR A 652 -17.55 11.07 8.01
N ILE A 653 -17.23 11.81 6.94
CA ILE A 653 -16.04 12.66 6.92
C ILE A 653 -16.42 14.01 7.54
N ALA A 654 -15.91 14.32 8.72
CA ALA A 654 -16.28 15.56 9.40
C ALA A 654 -15.37 16.73 9.01
N ASP A 655 -14.09 16.46 8.75
CA ASP A 655 -13.11 17.48 8.41
C ASP A 655 -11.92 16.92 7.62
N MET A 656 -11.18 17.81 6.94
CA MET A 656 -10.05 17.49 6.08
C MET A 656 -8.96 18.57 6.11
N SER A 657 -7.70 18.15 6.16
CA SER A 657 -6.55 19.05 6.04
C SER A 657 -5.46 18.45 5.15
N VAL A 658 -4.72 19.29 4.42
CA VAL A 658 -3.70 18.86 3.45
C VAL A 658 -2.34 19.39 3.84
N ALA A 659 -1.34 18.51 3.89
CA ALA A 659 0.06 18.88 4.04
C ALA A 659 0.95 17.88 3.26
N ASP A 660 2.03 18.36 2.65
CA ASP A 660 3.04 17.56 1.95
C ASP A 660 2.49 16.51 0.96
N GLY A 661 1.42 16.86 0.24
CA GLY A 661 0.78 15.96 -0.72
C GLY A 661 0.00 14.81 -0.07
N THR A 662 -0.27 14.91 1.23
CA THR A 662 -1.13 13.99 2.00
C THR A 662 -2.39 14.74 2.45
N LEU A 663 -3.55 14.13 2.23
CA LEU A 663 -4.83 14.59 2.77
C LEU A 663 -5.17 13.81 4.03
N TYR A 664 -5.17 14.48 5.17
CA TYR A 664 -5.64 13.97 6.44
C TYR A 664 -7.14 14.24 6.58
N LEU A 665 -7.88 13.29 7.15
CA LEU A 665 -9.32 13.43 7.33
C LEU A 665 -9.82 12.69 8.57
N THR A 666 -10.86 13.23 9.20
CA THR A 666 -11.57 12.58 10.30
C THR A 666 -12.69 11.69 9.75
N ASP A 667 -12.68 10.41 10.11
CA ASP A 667 -13.74 9.45 9.79
C ASP A 667 -14.59 9.26 11.04
N LYS A 668 -15.41 10.28 11.34
CA LYS A 668 -16.10 10.52 12.62
C LYS A 668 -16.89 9.31 13.09
N ALA A 669 -17.77 8.79 12.23
CA ALA A 669 -18.64 7.65 12.54
C ALA A 669 -17.87 6.33 12.72
N ASN A 670 -16.62 6.27 12.23
CA ASN A 670 -15.73 5.14 12.44
C ASN A 670 -14.65 5.44 13.50
N HIS A 671 -14.76 6.52 14.27
CA HIS A 671 -13.89 6.79 15.43
C HIS A 671 -12.39 6.74 15.12
N ARG A 672 -11.97 7.31 13.98
CA ARG A 672 -10.57 7.26 13.52
C ARG A 672 -10.18 8.43 12.63
N VAL A 673 -8.87 8.62 12.45
CA VAL A 673 -8.27 9.56 11.50
C VAL A 673 -7.57 8.79 10.39
N ARG A 674 -7.73 9.26 9.15
CA ARG A 674 -7.23 8.63 7.93
C ARG A 674 -6.33 9.62 7.20
N ALA A 675 -5.42 9.10 6.38
CA ALA A 675 -4.60 9.88 5.47
C ALA A 675 -4.67 9.28 4.07
N ILE A 676 -4.68 10.12 3.05
CA ILE A 676 -4.64 9.74 1.64
C ILE A 676 -3.40 10.38 1.01
N ASP A 677 -2.49 9.56 0.49
CA ASP A 677 -1.43 10.06 -0.41
C ASP A 677 -2.09 10.53 -1.72
N LEU A 678 -2.06 11.83 -1.98
CA LEU A 678 -2.75 12.45 -3.10
C LEU A 678 -2.16 12.07 -4.46
N LYS A 679 -0.93 11.54 -4.49
CA LYS A 679 -0.24 11.10 -5.73
C LYS A 679 -0.40 9.60 -5.96
N GLN A 680 -0.33 8.81 -4.90
CA GLN A 680 -0.43 7.35 -4.97
C GLN A 680 -1.86 6.84 -4.88
N HIS A 681 -2.81 7.69 -4.44
CA HIS A 681 -4.20 7.33 -4.16
C HIS A 681 -4.32 6.16 -3.17
N VAL A 682 -3.46 6.16 -2.14
CA VAL A 682 -3.45 5.15 -1.09
C VAL A 682 -4.01 5.75 0.19
N VAL A 683 -5.04 5.13 0.76
CA VAL A 683 -5.59 5.50 2.06
C VAL A 683 -4.92 4.67 3.15
N ARG A 684 -4.56 5.29 4.26
CA ARG A 684 -4.02 4.64 5.46
C ARG A 684 -4.69 5.17 6.73
N ARG A 685 -4.60 4.43 7.82
CA ARG A 685 -5.03 4.91 9.13
C ARG A 685 -3.88 5.70 9.77
N VAL A 686 -4.22 6.78 10.48
CA VAL A 686 -3.28 7.62 11.21
C VAL A 686 -3.50 7.52 12.71
N ALA A 687 -4.76 7.49 13.14
CA ALA A 687 -5.11 7.35 14.55
C ALA A 687 -6.46 6.64 14.72
N GLY A 688 -6.71 6.07 15.90
CA GLY A 688 -7.98 5.45 16.23
C GLY A 688 -8.01 3.93 16.01
N THR A 689 -8.62 3.17 16.91
CA THR A 689 -8.84 1.71 16.74
C THR A 689 -9.97 1.40 15.75
N GLY A 690 -10.83 2.36 15.45
CA GLY A 690 -12.02 2.16 14.64
C GLY A 690 -13.18 1.51 15.40
N LYS A 691 -13.10 1.42 16.74
CA LYS A 691 -14.11 0.81 17.60
C LYS A 691 -14.45 1.75 18.74
N LEU A 692 -15.73 1.82 19.08
CA LEU A 692 -16.19 2.34 20.36
C LEU A 692 -15.77 1.38 21.48
N ARG A 693 -15.42 1.93 22.65
CA ARG A 693 -15.14 1.14 23.84
C ARG A 693 -16.39 0.37 24.26
N GLU A 694 -16.28 -0.95 24.46
CA GLU A 694 -17.38 -1.75 25.04
C GLU A 694 -17.77 -1.16 26.41
N GLY A 695 -18.99 -0.64 26.50
CA GLY A 695 -19.53 0.00 27.71
C GLY A 695 -19.71 1.53 27.64
N GLY A 696 -19.28 2.20 26.56
CA GLY A 696 -19.65 3.59 26.26
C GLY A 696 -20.81 3.60 25.27
N GLY A 697 -22.04 3.77 25.76
CA GLY A 697 -23.24 3.88 24.93
C GLY A 697 -23.25 5.15 24.08
N SER A 698 -24.25 5.26 23.20
CA SER A 698 -24.54 6.40 22.31
C SER A 698 -24.95 7.71 23.03
N ASP A 699 -24.77 7.73 24.35
CA ASP A 699 -24.96 8.82 25.31
C ASP A 699 -23.77 8.90 26.32
N GLY A 700 -22.68 8.18 26.01
CA GLY A 700 -21.51 7.94 26.84
C GLY A 700 -20.49 9.07 26.88
N ALA A 701 -20.94 10.27 27.26
CA ALA A 701 -20.06 11.11 28.06
C ALA A 701 -19.62 10.23 29.24
N ILE A 702 -18.31 10.10 29.47
CA ILE A 702 -17.85 9.67 30.78
C ILE A 702 -18.31 10.79 31.72
N ASN A 703 -19.49 10.61 32.33
CA ASN A 703 -19.96 11.42 33.43
C ASN A 703 -18.90 11.30 34.53
N GLY A 704 -18.02 12.30 34.59
CA GLY A 704 -16.98 12.44 35.61
C GLY A 704 -15.68 11.74 35.25
N GLY A 705 -14.73 12.52 34.70
CA GLY A 705 -13.31 12.40 35.05
C GLY A 705 -12.68 11.01 35.00
N GLY A 706 -12.93 10.25 33.94
CA GLY A 706 -12.12 9.07 33.65
C GLY A 706 -10.69 9.49 33.30
N ASP A 707 -9.70 8.82 33.89
CA ASP A 707 -8.28 8.99 33.61
C ASP A 707 -8.00 9.16 32.10
N PHE A 708 -6.98 9.97 31.73
CA PHE A 708 -6.47 10.17 30.36
C PHE A 708 -5.94 8.87 29.72
N THR A 709 -6.79 7.84 29.62
CA THR A 709 -6.39 6.51 29.20
C THR A 709 -6.20 6.51 27.70
N GLY A 710 -4.94 6.46 27.26
CA GLY A 710 -4.59 6.50 25.83
C GLY A 710 -3.39 7.38 25.51
N ASP A 711 -3.05 8.32 26.38
CA ASP A 711 -1.89 9.20 26.18
C ASP A 711 -0.59 8.42 26.35
N GLY A 712 0.43 8.80 25.58
CA GLY A 712 1.69 8.07 25.44
C GLY A 712 1.56 6.70 24.76
N LYS A 713 0.37 6.28 24.30
CA LYS A 713 0.17 5.03 23.57
C LYS A 713 0.36 5.23 22.06
N PRO A 714 0.63 4.15 21.30
CA PRO A 714 0.62 4.19 19.84
C PRO A 714 -0.65 4.84 19.28
N ALA A 715 -0.53 5.81 18.39
CA ALA A 715 -1.67 6.55 17.84
C ALA A 715 -2.72 5.63 17.17
N GLY A 716 -2.31 4.51 16.58
CA GLY A 716 -3.21 3.50 16.00
C GLY A 716 -4.06 2.74 17.02
N LYS A 717 -3.64 2.76 18.29
CA LYS A 717 -4.35 2.17 19.43
C LYS A 717 -5.15 3.19 20.22
N ALA A 718 -5.17 4.46 19.78
CA ALA A 718 -5.99 5.48 20.39
C ALA A 718 -7.47 5.10 20.31
N GLU A 719 -8.19 5.24 21.41
CA GLU A 719 -9.66 5.18 21.41
C GLU A 719 -10.17 6.60 21.19
N LEU A 720 -10.21 7.03 19.94
CA LEU A 720 -10.88 8.28 19.56
C LEU A 720 -12.39 8.09 19.67
N ASN A 721 -13.12 9.15 19.93
CA ASN A 721 -14.57 9.15 20.00
C ASN A 721 -15.14 10.33 19.22
N GLU A 722 -15.65 10.05 18.02
CA GLU A 722 -16.16 11.05 17.10
C GLU A 722 -15.15 12.18 16.82
N PRO A 723 -13.98 11.86 16.22
CA PRO A 723 -13.07 12.92 15.82
C PRO A 723 -13.78 13.86 14.84
N SER A 724 -13.87 15.14 15.17
CA SER A 724 -14.59 16.15 14.40
C SER A 724 -13.66 16.90 13.45
N ALA A 725 -12.48 17.29 13.91
CA ALA A 725 -11.53 18.08 13.12
C ALA A 725 -10.09 17.58 13.16
N VAL A 726 -9.32 17.95 12.13
CA VAL A 726 -7.92 17.60 11.98
C VAL A 726 -7.12 18.73 11.31
N ALA A 727 -6.03 19.17 11.95
CA ALA A 727 -5.10 20.14 11.38
C ALA A 727 -3.67 19.61 11.38
N VAL A 728 -2.86 20.08 10.43
CA VAL A 728 -1.43 19.79 10.37
C VAL A 728 -0.67 21.06 10.72
N GLY A 729 0.22 20.98 11.71
CA GLY A 729 1.10 22.09 12.10
C GLY A 729 2.31 22.24 11.17
N PRO A 730 3.08 23.34 11.30
CA PRO A 730 4.25 23.64 10.45
C PRO A 730 5.37 22.58 10.56
N ASP A 731 5.47 21.92 11.71
CA ASP A 731 6.44 20.85 11.98
C ASP A 731 5.94 19.45 11.54
N GLY A 732 4.78 19.37 10.87
CA GLY A 732 4.18 18.10 10.42
C GLY A 732 3.48 17.30 11.53
N GLU A 733 3.26 17.93 12.69
CA GLU A 733 2.44 17.39 13.78
C GLU A 733 0.96 17.40 13.40
N LEU A 734 0.22 16.40 13.89
CA LEU A 734 -1.21 16.26 13.61
C LEU A 734 -2.03 16.57 14.86
N TYR A 735 -2.91 17.56 14.76
CA TYR A 735 -3.84 17.98 15.81
C TYR A 735 -5.22 17.41 15.47
N ILE A 736 -5.83 16.68 16.40
CA ILE A 736 -7.10 15.98 16.20
C ILE A 736 -8.08 16.42 17.28
N VAL A 737 -9.21 16.97 16.89
CA VAL A 737 -10.30 17.26 17.81
C VAL A 737 -11.11 16.00 18.07
N ASP A 738 -10.95 15.42 19.25
CA ASP A 738 -11.63 14.22 19.72
C ASP A 738 -12.88 14.63 20.50
N SER A 739 -13.91 15.04 19.74
CA SER A 739 -14.99 15.91 20.22
C SER A 739 -15.80 15.34 21.38
N SER A 740 -16.21 14.07 21.31
CA SER A 740 -16.98 13.44 22.38
C SER A 740 -16.13 13.19 23.63
N ASN A 741 -14.81 13.17 23.49
CA ASN A 741 -13.88 13.15 24.62
C ASN A 741 -13.47 14.56 25.07
N ARG A 742 -14.03 15.62 24.46
CA ARG A 742 -13.83 17.04 24.81
C ARG A 742 -12.35 17.42 24.93
N ARG A 743 -11.56 17.00 23.94
CA ARG A 743 -10.10 17.17 23.92
C ARG A 743 -9.53 17.36 22.52
N VAL A 744 -8.35 17.97 22.48
CA VAL A 744 -7.46 18.01 21.31
C VAL A 744 -6.29 17.07 21.55
N ARG A 745 -6.03 16.18 20.60
CA ARG A 745 -4.94 15.21 20.61
C ARG A 745 -3.86 15.62 19.63
N VAL A 746 -2.60 15.37 19.99
CA VAL A 746 -1.45 15.64 19.13
C VAL A 746 -0.69 14.35 18.87
N ILE A 747 -0.21 14.21 17.64
CA ILE A 747 0.72 13.17 17.22
C ILE A 747 1.97 13.87 16.68
N GLY A 748 3.10 13.68 17.36
CA GLY A 748 4.41 14.25 16.96
C GLY A 748 4.92 13.69 15.64
N GLU A 749 5.99 14.31 15.09
CA GLU A 749 6.52 14.11 13.72
C GLU A 749 6.08 12.79 13.06
N THR A 750 5.18 12.93 12.09
CA THR A 750 4.85 11.81 11.23
C THR A 750 6.11 11.44 10.43
N GLU A 751 6.86 10.42 10.85
CA GLU A 751 7.85 9.76 9.98
C GLU A 751 7.12 9.07 8.80
N ILE A 752 6.51 9.86 7.93
CA ILE A 752 6.47 9.59 6.51
C ILE A 752 7.75 10.21 5.99
N THR A 753 8.87 9.49 6.06
CA THR A 753 9.99 9.83 5.18
C THR A 753 9.58 9.41 3.77
N PRO A 754 9.25 10.32 2.82
CA PRO A 754 9.49 10.02 1.43
C PRO A 754 11.01 9.80 1.33
N GLY A 755 11.40 8.65 0.76
CA GLY A 755 12.80 8.25 0.67
C GLY A 755 13.66 9.43 0.24
N ILE A 756 14.69 9.72 1.03
CA ILE A 756 15.65 10.82 0.88
C ILE A 756 15.90 11.09 -0.61
N VAL A 757 15.31 12.16 -1.14
CA VAL A 757 15.74 12.74 -2.40
C VAL A 757 17.02 13.48 -2.08
N VAL A 758 18.16 12.80 -2.25
CA VAL A 758 19.45 13.48 -2.28
C VAL A 758 19.39 14.42 -3.47
N HIS A 759 19.23 15.72 -3.18
CA HIS A 759 19.16 16.76 -4.20
C HIS A 759 20.35 16.59 -5.16
N PRO A 760 20.18 16.66 -6.49
CA PRO A 760 21.26 16.41 -7.46
C PRO A 760 22.49 17.30 -7.23
N LEU A 761 22.31 18.45 -6.59
CA LEU A 761 23.40 19.34 -6.17
C LEU A 761 24.30 18.75 -5.07
N VAL A 762 23.75 17.96 -4.14
CA VAL A 762 24.53 17.28 -3.09
C VAL A 762 25.35 16.14 -3.69
N THR A 763 24.79 15.38 -4.63
CA THR A 763 25.51 14.34 -5.38
C THR A 763 26.65 14.94 -6.21
N ILE A 764 26.42 16.09 -6.85
CA ILE A 764 27.47 16.82 -7.60
C ILE A 764 28.55 17.34 -6.63
N ALA A 765 28.18 17.86 -5.46
CA ALA A 765 29.16 18.32 -4.47
C ALA A 765 30.03 17.17 -3.95
N VAL A 766 29.44 16.01 -3.64
CA VAL A 766 30.18 14.82 -3.19
C VAL A 766 31.10 14.28 -4.28
N ILE A 767 30.62 14.19 -5.53
CA ILE A 767 31.45 13.79 -6.68
C ILE A 767 32.61 14.78 -6.89
N THR A 768 32.36 16.08 -6.75
CA THR A 768 33.38 17.12 -6.92
C THR A 768 34.46 17.01 -5.83
N VAL A 769 34.07 16.78 -4.57
CA VAL A 769 35.01 16.57 -3.46
C VAL A 769 35.84 15.30 -3.67
N LEU A 770 35.23 14.21 -4.14
CA LEU A 770 35.93 12.95 -4.45
C LEU A 770 36.92 13.11 -5.62
N LEU A 771 36.56 13.86 -6.66
CA LEU A 771 37.46 14.16 -7.79
C LEU A 771 38.63 15.04 -7.37
N ILE A 772 38.40 16.03 -6.50
CA ILE A 772 39.47 16.86 -5.93
C ILE A 772 40.41 16.01 -5.08
N ALA A 773 39.87 15.13 -4.22
CA ALA A 773 40.67 14.21 -3.42
C ALA A 773 41.51 13.26 -4.29
N ALA A 774 40.92 12.69 -5.35
CA ALA A 774 41.64 11.83 -6.30
C ALA A 774 42.76 12.59 -7.03
N ALA A 775 42.52 13.84 -7.44
CA ALA A 775 43.52 14.68 -8.08
C ALA A 775 44.69 15.03 -7.13
N ILE A 776 44.41 15.27 -5.84
CA ILE A 776 45.45 15.50 -4.83
C ILE A 776 46.30 14.25 -4.62
N VAL A 777 45.67 13.07 -4.51
CA VAL A 777 46.39 11.79 -4.36
C VAL A 777 47.27 11.50 -5.58
N LEU A 778 46.76 11.69 -6.79
CA LEU A 778 47.54 11.54 -8.03
C LEU A 778 48.72 12.51 -8.07
N ARG A 779 48.53 13.76 -7.63
CA ARG A 779 49.60 14.77 -7.61
C ARG A 779 50.68 14.44 -6.58
N VAL A 780 50.31 13.91 -5.41
CA VAL A 780 51.23 13.43 -4.37
C VAL A 780 51.99 12.19 -4.86
N TRP A 781 51.31 11.24 -5.50
CA TRP A 781 51.93 10.06 -6.10
C TRP A 781 52.95 10.43 -7.18
N TRP A 782 52.60 11.39 -8.05
CA TRP A 782 53.50 11.85 -9.12
C TRP A 782 54.72 12.60 -8.58
N ARG A 783 54.56 13.39 -7.50
CA ARG A 783 55.69 14.04 -6.80
C ARG A 783 56.61 13.04 -6.12
N ARG A 784 56.08 11.96 -5.54
CA ARG A 784 56.89 10.88 -4.95
C ARG A 784 57.68 10.10 -6.01
N ARG A 785 57.16 9.93 -7.22
CA ARG A 785 57.89 9.30 -8.34
C ARG A 785 59.06 10.15 -8.88
N LYS A 786 59.01 11.48 -8.77
CA LYS A 786 60.09 12.37 -9.21
C LYS A 786 61.31 12.43 -8.27
N HIS A 787 61.25 11.81 -7.09
CA HIS A 787 62.34 11.81 -6.10
C HIS A 787 62.97 10.44 -5.84
N GLN A 788 62.86 9.48 -6.77
CA GLN A 788 63.80 8.34 -6.78
C GLN A 788 65.10 8.78 -7.48
N PRO A 789 66.24 8.85 -6.77
CA PRO A 789 67.53 9.08 -7.42
C PRO A 789 67.94 7.80 -8.16
N THR A 790 68.18 7.94 -9.46
CA THR A 790 68.91 6.95 -10.26
C THR A 790 70.33 6.86 -9.73
N GLY A 791 70.67 5.73 -9.10
CA GLY A 791 72.01 5.39 -8.66
C GLY A 791 72.26 3.89 -8.84
N ALA A 792 73.17 3.57 -9.73
CA ALA A 792 73.55 2.24 -10.19
C ALA A 792 74.39 1.45 -9.17
N GLY A 793 74.46 0.12 -9.34
CA GLY A 793 75.68 -0.64 -9.05
C GLY A 793 75.55 -1.96 -8.28
N ALA A 794 75.74 -3.07 -9.03
CA ALA A 794 76.50 -4.28 -8.68
C ALA A 794 76.09 -5.15 -7.46
N ALA A 795 75.56 -6.35 -7.75
CA ALA A 795 76.15 -7.68 -7.51
C ALA A 795 75.07 -8.76 -7.64
#